data_AF-A0A482RM57-F1
#
_entry.id   AF-A0A482RM57-F1
#
_cell.length_a   1.000
_cell.length_b   1.000
_cell.length_c   1.000
_cell.angle_alpha   90.00
_cell.angle_beta   90.00
_cell.angle_gamma   90.00
#
_symmetry.space_group_name_H-M   'P 1'
#
loop_
_entity.id
_entity.type
_entity.pdbx_description
1 polymer ?
#
loop_
_entity_poly.entity_id
_entity_poly.type
_entity_poly.pdbx_seq_one_letter_code
_entity_poly.pdbx_strand_id
1 'polypeptide(L)'
;MPDALQVIFFAVAALITVPLMFFAAQGERLSSEEWDPLRLSLISIANVGNSTTFGNYTLSVGSTTYSARWISNLFSVIDILYSACIVLLMVVLQRTISYVRLKVGSSSLSASEYAIYVDGIPRDVTEEELREHFSNLYNLHAADWVYASHWRACWCGRKTLQRHKFAPAINAPQAKARINLDKPMPASTMLDVYLPPGSVGFTSSGAGDADAVFSAIQPPEGMLALHATHGSLRPTLDADVTPVQGACAPRARARARGCSRPHRVLPVSGTRAVLTQLSTHTRTHPPADTRNSGDDAYLNTWVGEVSLATANGTLIRRYQALAGLFRRIRLARAAVRKYSVGSPYAHEKRRAHALKSLAAIEARLEFIDKKYSQEFSTDTVAAYVVFNCEESLTRCVADYRGSANVCSPAYWCQPRPLRLRQGKHHIRVSRAPDPSQIIWQNLELTPRARLLRQVGTGFLVALLLVVSLFFIMLAQGYQQRFRATMPNLNSCGTLLPALAFGKQVTSDGVLDETIANNTLPEPLVLMRNNSDATCAAQGLTRIHWTAPSHPGVPILTSPTSTDPCYNDCFSSDSSGSCALNTTTPGTALSVPRQLTVTCYCVSRLRTLLDQKGVFDAANTLYREDRDMCTSSATVRALRAHLPAVRACCTCVLHACCACPCDADAELFGVQRVYSACVGHRGVHQLDAHHHPARGDEHGGAHEH
;
A
#
# COMPACT_ATOMS: atom_id res chain seq x y z
N MET A 1 20.87 8.47 14.93
CA MET A 1 20.70 9.76 14.24
C MET A 1 19.30 9.99 13.65
N PRO A 2 18.61 9.01 13.02
CA PRO A 2 17.24 9.26 12.54
C PRO A 2 16.26 9.61 13.67
N ASP A 3 16.43 9.00 14.85
CA ASP A 3 15.51 9.20 15.98
C ASP A 3 15.55 10.63 16.53
N ALA A 4 16.75 11.23 16.63
CA ALA A 4 16.89 12.63 17.06
C ALA A 4 16.26 13.61 16.06
N LEU A 5 16.41 13.36 14.76
CA LEU A 5 15.80 14.19 13.72
C LEU A 5 14.27 14.10 13.76
N GLN A 6 13.72 12.90 13.98
CA GLN A 6 12.28 12.71 14.13
C GLN A 6 11.75 13.44 15.37
N VAL A 7 12.43 13.31 16.51
CA VAL A 7 12.05 14.02 17.75
C VAL A 7 12.09 15.53 17.56
N ILE A 8 13.14 16.07 16.93
CA ILE A 8 13.24 17.51 16.61
C ILE A 8 12.10 17.94 15.69
N PHE A 9 11.79 17.17 14.65
CA PHE A 9 10.67 17.48 13.76
C PHE A 9 9.34 17.51 14.52
N PHE A 10 9.04 16.49 15.34
CA PHE A 10 7.81 16.47 16.12
C PHE A 10 7.73 17.63 17.12
N ALA A 11 8.85 18.03 17.72
CA ALA A 11 8.90 19.20 18.60
C ALA A 11 8.63 20.51 17.83
N VAL A 12 9.23 20.70 16.66
CA VAL A 12 8.99 21.87 15.80
C VAL A 12 7.57 21.90 15.27
N ALA A 13 7.06 20.76 14.80
CA ALA A 13 5.68 20.59 14.35
C ALA A 13 4.67 20.92 15.45
N ALA A 14 4.90 20.42 16.68
CA ALA A 14 4.06 20.76 17.82
C ALA A 14 4.10 22.26 18.13
N LEU A 15 5.28 22.89 18.06
CA LEU A 15 5.42 24.32 18.32
C LEU A 15 4.70 25.19 17.27
N ILE A 16 4.72 24.76 16.00
CA ILE A 16 3.98 25.41 14.90
C ILE A 16 2.46 25.33 15.12
N THR A 17 1.95 24.26 15.72
CA THR A 17 0.50 24.07 15.95
C THR A 17 -0.01 24.69 17.25
N VAL A 18 0.86 25.10 18.18
CA VAL A 18 0.46 25.76 19.45
C VAL A 18 -0.48 26.95 19.25
N PRO A 19 -0.23 27.90 18.33
CA PRO A 19 -1.15 29.03 18.11
C PRO A 19 -2.54 28.57 17.65
N LEU A 20 -2.60 27.52 16.82
CA LEU A 20 -3.85 26.96 16.31
C LEU A 20 -4.66 26.34 17.45
N MET A 21 -4.00 25.59 18.35
CA MET A 21 -4.61 25.06 19.57
C MET A 21 -5.05 26.15 20.54
N PHE A 22 -4.27 27.23 20.69
CA PHE A 22 -4.62 28.36 21.54
C PHE A 22 -5.91 29.05 21.07
N PHE A 23 -6.01 29.37 19.77
CA PHE A 23 -7.21 29.98 19.22
C PHE A 23 -8.41 29.03 19.23
N ALA A 24 -8.20 27.74 19.00
CA ALA A 24 -9.25 26.74 19.14
C ALA A 24 -9.77 26.69 20.60
N ALA A 25 -8.89 26.67 21.59
CA ALA A 25 -9.29 26.61 23.00
C ALA A 25 -10.06 27.84 23.51
N GLN A 26 -9.83 29.01 22.91
CA GLN A 26 -10.59 30.23 23.20
C GLN A 26 -11.90 30.31 22.40
N GLY A 27 -12.02 29.51 21.34
CA GLY A 27 -13.19 29.46 20.48
C GLY A 27 -14.40 28.83 21.15
N GLU A 28 -15.54 28.96 20.50
CA GLU A 28 -16.72 28.19 20.87
C GLU A 28 -16.65 26.81 20.23
N ARG A 29 -16.95 25.78 21.04
CA ARG A 29 -17.06 24.41 20.52
C ARG A 29 -18.22 24.35 19.53
N LEU A 30 -18.07 23.53 18.49
CA LEU A 30 -19.19 23.19 17.60
C LEU A 30 -20.40 22.77 18.43
N SER A 31 -21.54 23.42 18.21
CA SER A 31 -22.77 23.02 18.89
C SER A 31 -23.10 21.57 18.54
N SER A 32 -23.87 20.88 19.38
CA SER A 32 -24.32 19.50 19.11
C SER A 32 -25.10 19.35 17.79
N GLU A 33 -25.46 20.49 17.18
CA GLU A 33 -26.23 20.65 15.96
C GLU A 33 -25.35 20.86 14.73
N GLU A 34 -24.11 21.33 14.92
CA GLU A 34 -23.10 21.47 13.87
C GLU A 34 -22.24 20.23 13.69
N TRP A 35 -22.43 19.23 14.55
CA TRP A 35 -21.70 17.97 14.43
C TRP A 35 -22.05 17.26 13.13
N ASP A 36 -21.01 16.76 12.46
CA ASP A 36 -21.21 15.96 11.26
C ASP A 36 -21.98 14.67 11.61
N PRO A 37 -22.70 14.05 10.66
CA PRO A 37 -23.50 12.83 10.92
C PRO A 37 -22.67 11.64 11.46
N LEU A 38 -21.39 11.59 11.09
CA LEU A 38 -20.42 10.59 11.58
C LEU A 38 -19.77 11.00 12.90
N ARG A 39 -20.14 12.15 13.45
CA ARG A 39 -19.56 12.79 14.64
C ARG A 39 -18.04 12.96 14.58
N LEU A 40 -17.45 12.96 13.38
CA LEU A 40 -16.01 13.18 13.19
C LEU A 40 -15.59 14.59 13.63
N SER A 41 -16.51 15.54 13.55
CA SER A 41 -16.39 16.87 14.15
C SER A 41 -16.07 16.84 15.64
N LEU A 42 -16.48 15.81 16.40
CA LEU A 42 -16.14 15.67 17.82
C LEU A 42 -14.65 15.48 18.06
N ILE A 43 -13.97 14.85 17.09
CA ILE A 43 -12.55 14.52 17.13
C ILE A 43 -11.73 15.66 16.47
N SER A 44 -12.40 16.63 15.85
CA SER A 44 -11.77 17.79 15.24
C SER A 44 -11.33 18.81 16.28
N ILE A 45 -10.27 19.55 15.95
CA ILE A 45 -9.78 20.69 16.74
C ILE A 45 -10.84 21.80 16.89
N ALA A 46 -11.81 21.85 15.97
CA ALA A 46 -12.94 22.78 16.02
C ALA A 46 -13.93 22.51 17.17
N ASN A 47 -13.80 21.38 17.88
CA ASN A 47 -14.63 21.03 19.04
C ASN A 47 -13.93 21.31 20.38
N VAL A 48 -12.78 21.97 20.36
CA VAL A 48 -12.11 22.49 21.55
C VAL A 48 -12.69 23.88 21.83
N GLY A 49 -13.14 24.18 23.06
CA GLY A 49 -13.78 25.46 23.39
C GLY A 49 -14.94 25.38 24.38
N ASN A 50 -15.49 26.54 24.77
CA ASN A 50 -16.66 26.63 25.67
C ASN A 50 -17.96 26.74 24.85
N SER A 51 -19.12 26.23 25.30
CA SER A 51 -20.40 26.49 24.60
C SER A 51 -21.07 27.73 25.16
N THR A 52 -20.83 28.86 24.54
CA THR A 52 -21.73 30.00 24.65
C THR A 52 -22.42 30.21 23.31
N THR A 53 -23.52 30.97 23.33
CA THR A 53 -24.42 31.11 22.18
C THR A 53 -23.85 32.14 21.21
N PHE A 54 -23.70 31.73 19.95
CA PHE A 54 -23.14 32.53 18.86
C PHE A 54 -23.79 33.91 18.71
N GLY A 55 -23.07 34.95 19.11
CA GLY A 55 -23.38 36.34 18.84
C GLY A 55 -22.15 37.06 18.26
N ASN A 56 -21.94 36.89 16.95
CA ASN A 56 -20.88 37.46 16.09
C ASN A 56 -19.68 36.56 15.79
N TYR A 57 -19.28 36.52 14.51
CA TYR A 57 -18.11 35.81 13.94
C TYR A 57 -16.76 36.40 14.37
N THR A 58 -16.69 36.91 15.59
CA THR A 58 -15.54 37.60 16.16
C THR A 58 -15.13 36.90 17.43
N LEU A 59 -13.88 36.45 17.49
CA LEU A 59 -13.30 35.81 18.66
C LEU A 59 -12.65 36.89 19.52
N SER A 60 -13.17 37.13 20.73
CA SER A 60 -12.54 38.02 21.70
C SER A 60 -11.56 37.25 22.58
N VAL A 61 -10.26 37.54 22.46
CA VAL A 61 -9.23 37.04 23.38
C VAL A 61 -8.75 38.23 24.21
N GLY A 62 -9.09 38.24 25.50
CA GLY A 62 -8.83 39.38 26.38
C GLY A 62 -9.58 40.64 25.93
N SER A 63 -8.87 41.75 25.77
CA SER A 63 -9.43 43.03 25.28
C SER A 63 -9.46 43.16 23.76
N THR A 64 -9.00 42.14 23.02
CA THR A 64 -8.85 42.20 21.55
C THR A 64 -9.84 41.28 20.85
N THR A 65 -10.57 41.82 19.87
CA THR A 65 -11.51 41.07 19.03
C THR A 65 -10.90 40.75 17.67
N TYR A 66 -10.80 39.46 17.34
CA TYR A 66 -10.30 38.96 16.07
C TYR A 66 -11.47 38.61 15.13
N SER A 67 -11.40 39.03 13.88
CA SER A 67 -12.40 38.63 12.87
C SER A 67 -12.14 37.22 12.34
N ALA A 68 -13.18 36.50 11.93
CA ALA A 68 -13.07 35.17 11.31
C ALA A 68 -12.11 35.12 10.12
N ARG A 69 -12.03 36.20 9.31
CA ARG A 69 -11.10 36.30 8.19
C ARG A 69 -9.65 36.27 8.63
N TRP A 70 -9.33 36.92 9.75
CA TRP A 70 -7.98 36.96 10.29
C TRP A 70 -7.55 35.58 10.80
N ILE A 71 -8.44 34.88 11.49
CA ILE A 71 -8.22 33.51 12.00
C ILE A 71 -8.07 32.52 10.85
N SER A 72 -8.92 32.61 9.81
CA SER A 72 -8.82 31.77 8.61
C SER A 72 -7.49 31.96 7.87
N ASN A 73 -7.02 33.20 7.73
CA ASN A 73 -5.71 33.49 7.16
C ASN A 73 -4.58 32.89 8.00
N LEU A 74 -4.66 33.02 9.33
CA LEU A 74 -3.68 32.45 10.24
C LEU A 74 -3.59 30.92 10.09
N PHE A 75 -4.72 30.22 10.08
CA PHE A 75 -4.76 28.76 9.93
C PHE A 75 -4.17 28.32 8.59
N SER A 76 -4.51 29.04 7.51
CA SER A 76 -3.95 28.77 6.18
C SER A 76 -2.42 28.91 6.15
N VAL A 77 -1.87 29.93 6.83
CA VAL A 77 -0.41 30.13 6.94
C VAL A 77 0.24 29.00 7.74
N ILE A 78 -0.37 28.58 8.85
CA ILE A 78 0.12 27.47 9.68
C ILE A 78 0.13 26.16 8.87
N ASP A 79 -0.91 25.87 8.09
CA ASP A 79 -0.97 24.69 7.22
C ASP A 79 0.12 24.68 6.15
N ILE A 80 0.42 25.84 5.55
CA ILE A 80 1.51 25.98 4.58
C ILE A 80 2.87 25.73 5.26
N LEU A 81 3.10 26.30 6.44
CA LEU A 81 4.34 26.10 7.20
C LEU A 81 4.54 24.65 7.63
N TYR A 82 3.48 24.01 8.12
CA TYR A 82 3.48 22.61 8.52
C TYR A 82 3.77 21.70 7.32
N SER A 83 3.11 21.95 6.18
CA SER A 83 3.33 21.21 4.94
C SER A 83 4.77 21.37 4.42
N ALA A 84 5.32 22.59 4.47
CA ALA A 84 6.71 22.84 4.10
C ALA A 84 7.70 22.11 5.02
N CYS A 85 7.41 22.04 6.33
CA CYS A 85 8.21 21.31 7.30
C CYS A 85 8.24 19.79 6.99
N ILE A 86 7.10 19.20 6.63
CA ILE A 86 7.01 17.79 6.21
C ILE A 86 7.85 17.55 4.95
N VAL A 87 7.74 18.41 3.94
CA VAL A 87 8.52 18.28 2.70
C VAL A 87 10.02 18.37 2.99
N LEU A 88 10.44 19.31 3.83
CA LEU A 88 11.84 19.43 4.25
C LEU A 88 12.32 18.16 4.97
N LEU A 89 11.51 17.61 5.90
CA LEU A 89 11.81 16.36 6.58
C LEU A 89 11.97 15.22 5.57
N MET A 90 11.08 15.10 4.59
CA MET A 90 11.18 14.07 3.56
C MET A 90 12.49 14.19 2.77
N VAL A 91 12.89 15.41 2.38
CA VAL A 91 14.16 15.65 1.68
C VAL A 91 15.36 15.27 2.57
N VAL A 92 15.35 15.68 3.84
CA VAL A 92 16.43 15.35 4.78
C VAL A 92 16.50 13.85 5.05
N LEU A 93 15.37 13.17 5.21
CA LEU A 93 15.30 11.72 5.37
C LEU A 93 15.82 11.00 4.13
N GLN A 94 15.42 11.41 2.92
CA GLN A 94 15.95 10.82 1.68
C GLN A 94 17.47 10.99 1.56
N ARG A 95 17.99 12.17 1.91
CA ARG A 95 19.45 12.41 1.95
C ARG A 95 20.15 11.57 3.01
N THR A 96 19.56 11.46 4.21
CA THR A 96 20.11 10.70 5.32
C THR A 96 20.12 9.21 5.02
N ILE A 97 19.03 8.66 4.46
CA ILE A 97 18.95 7.27 4.01
C ILE A 97 20.02 7.00 2.95
N SER A 98 20.19 7.91 1.99
CA SER A 98 21.23 7.79 0.96
C SER A 98 22.63 7.78 1.58
N TYR A 99 22.89 8.66 2.56
CA TYR A 99 24.16 8.72 3.27
C TYR A 99 24.42 7.45 4.12
N VAL A 100 23.43 6.99 4.89
CA VAL A 100 23.54 5.77 5.69
C VAL A 100 23.77 4.56 4.80
N ARG A 101 23.09 4.47 3.64
CA ARG A 101 23.29 3.40 2.68
C ARG A 101 24.75 3.34 2.18
N LEU A 102 25.37 4.49 1.94
CA LEU A 102 26.78 4.57 1.55
C LEU A 102 27.71 4.11 2.69
N LYS A 103 27.40 4.44 3.95
CA LYS A 103 28.21 4.07 5.11
C LYS A 103 28.05 2.61 5.52
N VAL A 104 26.86 2.03 5.40
CA VAL A 104 26.60 0.61 5.70
C VAL A 104 27.16 -0.29 4.61
N GLY A 105 27.16 0.18 3.35
CA GLY A 105 27.77 -0.56 2.23
C GLY A 105 29.22 -0.96 2.46
N SER A 106 30.02 -0.15 3.17
CA SER A 106 31.42 -0.51 3.46
C SER A 106 31.59 -1.68 4.44
N SER A 107 30.53 -2.08 5.14
CA SER A 107 30.58 -3.10 6.21
C SER A 107 29.89 -4.41 5.83
N SER A 108 29.12 -4.44 4.75
CA SER A 108 28.38 -5.63 4.30
C SER A 108 28.68 -5.89 2.83
N LEU A 109 29.40 -6.97 2.55
CA LEU A 109 29.59 -7.48 1.19
C LEU A 109 28.21 -7.83 0.61
N SER A 110 27.77 -7.11 -0.42
CA SER A 110 26.53 -7.40 -1.14
C SER A 110 26.85 -8.06 -2.47
N ALA A 111 26.02 -9.03 -2.88
CA ALA A 111 26.13 -9.66 -4.20
C ALA A 111 26.04 -8.63 -5.34
N SER A 112 25.34 -7.51 -5.14
CA SER A 112 25.21 -6.43 -6.11
C SER A 112 26.54 -5.69 -6.40
N GLU A 113 27.54 -5.80 -5.51
CA GLU A 113 28.86 -5.19 -5.68
C GLU A 113 29.74 -5.97 -6.65
N TYR A 114 29.41 -7.24 -6.90
CA TYR A 114 30.12 -8.15 -7.79
C TYR A 114 29.29 -8.61 -8.99
N ALA A 115 27.98 -8.34 -9.01
CA ALA A 115 27.08 -8.80 -10.07
C ALA A 115 26.57 -7.69 -11.00
N ILE A 116 26.53 -7.99 -12.30
CA ILE A 116 25.88 -7.17 -13.33
C ILE A 116 24.63 -7.87 -13.87
N TYR A 117 23.64 -7.07 -14.26
CA TYR A 117 22.46 -7.49 -15.00
C TYR A 117 22.62 -7.14 -16.48
N VAL A 118 22.48 -8.14 -17.35
CA VAL A 118 22.65 -8.04 -18.80
C VAL A 118 21.31 -8.31 -19.50
N ASP A 119 20.87 -7.37 -20.32
CA ASP A 119 19.61 -7.41 -21.08
C ASP A 119 19.91 -7.17 -22.58
N GLY A 120 18.99 -7.55 -23.46
CA GLY A 120 19.15 -7.46 -24.92
C GLY A 120 20.05 -8.54 -25.52
N ILE A 121 20.25 -9.65 -24.81
CA ILE A 121 21.00 -10.81 -25.29
C ILE A 121 20.18 -11.60 -26.34
N PRO A 122 20.84 -12.29 -27.29
CA PRO A 122 20.18 -13.26 -28.17
C PRO A 122 19.52 -14.38 -27.35
N ARG A 123 18.40 -14.93 -27.83
CA ARG A 123 17.62 -15.96 -27.11
C ARG A 123 18.38 -17.29 -26.95
N ASP A 124 19.30 -17.54 -27.86
CA ASP A 124 20.14 -18.74 -27.97
C ASP A 124 21.52 -18.57 -27.32
N VAL A 125 21.74 -17.52 -26.52
CA VAL A 125 23.04 -17.29 -25.87
C VAL A 125 23.34 -18.37 -24.84
N THR A 126 24.59 -18.85 -24.82
CA THR A 126 25.05 -19.81 -23.81
C THR A 126 25.82 -19.13 -22.69
N GLU A 127 25.97 -19.84 -21.59
CA GLU A 127 26.71 -19.38 -20.41
C GLU A 127 28.18 -19.11 -20.75
N GLU A 128 28.78 -19.99 -21.54
CA GLU A 128 30.18 -19.92 -21.96
C GLU A 128 30.42 -18.69 -22.84
N GLU A 129 29.49 -18.36 -23.74
CA GLU A 129 29.57 -17.20 -24.63
C GLU A 129 29.67 -15.90 -23.81
N LEU A 130 28.84 -15.76 -22.78
CA LEU A 130 28.86 -14.58 -21.90
C LEU A 130 30.10 -14.56 -21.00
N ARG A 131 30.46 -15.71 -20.42
CA ARG A 131 31.66 -15.86 -19.57
C ARG A 131 32.91 -15.43 -20.36
N GLU A 132 33.09 -15.93 -21.57
CA GLU A 132 34.22 -15.60 -22.42
C GLU A 132 34.20 -14.11 -22.82
N HIS A 133 33.04 -13.57 -23.21
CA HIS A 133 32.89 -12.16 -23.59
C HIS A 133 33.32 -11.21 -22.46
N PHE A 134 32.80 -11.40 -21.25
CA PHE A 134 33.11 -10.53 -20.11
C PHE A 134 34.49 -10.80 -19.52
N SER A 135 34.93 -12.06 -19.47
CA SER A 135 36.27 -12.40 -18.98
C SER A 135 37.37 -11.80 -19.86
N ASN A 136 37.20 -11.84 -21.18
CA ASN A 136 38.18 -11.28 -22.13
C ASN A 136 38.20 -9.74 -22.09
N LEU A 137 37.04 -9.08 -22.00
CA LEU A 137 36.95 -7.62 -21.96
C LEU A 137 37.46 -7.00 -20.66
N TYR A 138 37.23 -7.66 -19.53
CA TYR A 138 37.53 -7.14 -18.18
C TYR A 138 38.66 -7.88 -17.47
N ASN A 139 39.56 -8.45 -18.26
CA ASN A 139 40.82 -8.99 -17.79
C ASN A 139 41.73 -7.85 -17.29
N LEU A 140 42.04 -7.85 -15.99
CA LEU A 140 42.82 -6.78 -15.37
C LEU A 140 44.31 -6.81 -15.73
N HIS A 141 44.82 -7.95 -16.24
CA HIS A 141 46.21 -8.12 -16.68
C HIS A 141 46.40 -7.78 -18.16
N ALA A 142 45.33 -7.88 -18.96
CA ALA A 142 45.36 -7.55 -20.39
C ALA A 142 45.33 -6.04 -20.64
N ALA A 143 45.65 -5.63 -21.87
CA ALA A 143 45.39 -4.26 -22.30
C ALA A 143 43.90 -3.98 -22.37
N ASP A 144 43.50 -2.83 -21.86
CA ASP A 144 42.12 -2.37 -21.91
C ASP A 144 41.66 -2.25 -23.39
N TRP A 145 40.42 -2.63 -23.68
CA TRP A 145 39.93 -2.61 -25.08
C TRP A 145 39.99 -1.19 -25.66
N VAL A 146 40.17 -1.08 -26.97
CA VAL A 146 40.28 0.21 -27.68
C VAL A 146 39.25 0.26 -28.80
N TYR A 147 38.63 1.42 -28.99
CA TYR A 147 37.76 1.69 -30.13
C TYR A 147 38.02 3.09 -30.66
N ALA A 148 38.63 3.16 -31.84
CA ALA A 148 38.68 4.38 -32.62
C ALA A 148 37.32 4.55 -33.31
N SER A 149 36.55 5.58 -32.94
CA SER A 149 35.33 5.89 -33.68
C SER A 149 35.71 6.18 -35.13
N HIS A 150 35.02 5.54 -36.08
CA HIS A 150 35.30 5.73 -37.51
C HIS A 150 34.98 7.17 -37.97
N TRP A 151 34.11 7.86 -37.23
CA TRP A 151 33.73 9.24 -37.45
C TRP A 151 34.65 10.18 -36.63
N ARG A 152 35.63 10.81 -37.29
CA ARG A 152 36.64 11.69 -36.64
C ARG A 152 36.06 12.88 -35.87
N ALA A 153 34.85 13.33 -36.20
CA ALA A 153 34.11 14.41 -35.53
C ALA A 153 33.01 13.98 -34.50
N CYS A 154 32.69 12.68 -34.33
CA CYS A 154 31.73 12.20 -33.31
C CYS A 154 32.53 11.59 -32.17
N TRP A 155 32.38 12.15 -30.97
CA TRP A 155 32.92 11.59 -29.72
C TRP A 155 32.13 10.34 -29.24
N CYS A 156 31.13 9.96 -30.01
CA CYS A 156 30.15 8.92 -29.74
C CYS A 156 30.83 7.55 -29.67
N GLY A 157 30.88 6.96 -28.48
CA GLY A 157 31.44 5.62 -28.24
C GLY A 157 32.98 5.55 -28.23
N ARG A 158 33.70 6.67 -28.35
CA ARG A 158 35.17 6.66 -28.26
C ARG A 158 35.60 6.42 -26.83
N LYS A 159 36.48 5.45 -26.60
CA LYS A 159 37.09 5.26 -25.28
C LYS A 159 38.10 6.36 -25.04
N THR A 160 37.80 7.27 -24.12
CA THR A 160 38.60 8.47 -23.85
C THR A 160 39.74 8.22 -22.87
N LEU A 161 39.67 7.16 -22.06
CA LEU A 161 40.69 6.83 -21.06
C LEU A 161 40.99 5.33 -21.09
N GLN A 162 42.24 4.97 -21.36
CA GLN A 162 42.73 3.60 -21.17
C GLN A 162 43.04 3.42 -19.68
N ARG A 163 42.46 2.40 -19.05
CA ARG A 163 42.70 2.12 -17.63
C ARG A 163 44.01 1.38 -17.41
N HIS A 164 44.58 1.57 -16.24
CA HIS A 164 45.86 0.96 -15.85
C HIS A 164 45.77 -0.57 -15.82
N LYS A 165 46.82 -1.23 -16.29
CA LYS A 165 46.97 -2.69 -16.19
C LYS A 165 47.39 -3.06 -14.78
N PHE A 166 46.72 -4.00 -14.15
CA PHE A 166 47.22 -4.53 -12.89
C PHE A 166 48.38 -5.47 -13.20
N ALA A 167 49.52 -5.26 -12.54
CA ALA A 167 50.61 -6.20 -12.63
C ALA A 167 50.13 -7.55 -12.05
N PRO A 168 50.43 -8.68 -12.70
CA PRO A 168 50.27 -9.96 -12.02
C PRO A 168 51.15 -9.90 -10.75
N ALA A 169 50.66 -10.31 -9.58
CA ALA A 169 51.50 -10.61 -8.42
C ALA A 169 52.61 -11.57 -8.86
N ILE A 170 53.78 -10.99 -9.09
CA ILE A 170 55.01 -11.72 -9.26
C ILE A 170 55.32 -12.28 -7.87
N ASN A 171 55.19 -13.61 -7.74
CA ASN A 171 55.56 -14.36 -6.54
C ASN A 171 54.79 -13.98 -5.26
N ALA A 172 53.47 -14.14 -5.23
CA ALA A 172 52.88 -14.61 -3.98
C ALA A 172 53.44 -16.03 -3.77
N PRO A 173 54.16 -16.34 -2.68
CA PRO A 173 54.55 -17.71 -2.42
C PRO A 173 53.26 -18.53 -2.48
N GLN A 174 53.19 -19.46 -3.43
CA GLN A 174 52.19 -20.50 -3.40
C GLN A 174 52.30 -21.07 -2.00
N ALA A 175 51.34 -20.80 -1.14
CA ALA A 175 51.22 -21.50 0.11
C ALA A 175 50.94 -22.95 -0.29
N LYS A 176 52.02 -23.71 -0.53
CA LYS A 176 52.06 -25.16 -0.43
C LYS A 176 51.85 -25.50 1.05
N ALA A 177 50.73 -25.07 1.61
CA ALA A 177 50.14 -25.76 2.72
C ALA A 177 49.46 -26.98 2.08
N ARG A 178 50.26 -28.02 1.79
CA ARG A 178 49.74 -29.38 1.93
C ARG A 178 49.40 -29.54 3.39
N ILE A 179 48.20 -29.09 3.78
CA ILE A 179 47.56 -29.66 4.96
C ILE A 179 47.18 -31.06 4.49
N ASN A 180 48.02 -32.04 4.85
CA ASN A 180 47.66 -33.44 4.79
C ASN A 180 46.41 -33.60 5.67
N LEU A 181 45.24 -33.71 5.06
CA LEU A 181 43.98 -34.01 5.75
C LEU A 181 43.85 -35.51 6.11
N ASP A 182 44.95 -36.26 6.10
CA ASP A 182 44.97 -37.71 6.39
C ASP A 182 45.54 -38.05 7.78
N LYS A 183 45.60 -37.09 8.71
CA LYS A 183 45.85 -37.40 10.13
C LYS A 183 44.63 -37.08 10.99
N PRO A 184 44.09 -38.05 11.76
CA PRO A 184 43.06 -37.74 12.75
C PRO A 184 43.68 -36.84 13.84
N MET A 185 43.09 -35.67 14.05
CA MET A 185 43.45 -34.77 15.14
C MET A 185 42.81 -35.24 16.46
N PRO A 186 43.55 -35.18 17.60
CA PRO A 186 43.02 -35.53 18.91
C PRO A 186 42.03 -34.48 19.45
N ALA A 187 41.01 -34.96 20.16
CA ALA A 187 39.77 -34.26 20.53
C ALA A 187 39.88 -33.20 21.64
N SER A 188 41.02 -32.55 21.86
CA SER A 188 41.25 -31.72 23.06
C SER A 188 41.38 -30.21 22.84
N THR A 189 40.94 -29.65 21.71
CA THR A 189 41.11 -28.20 21.46
C THR A 189 39.90 -27.58 20.77
N MET A 190 38.72 -27.67 21.42
CA MET A 190 37.48 -27.07 20.90
C MET A 190 36.67 -26.30 21.96
N LEU A 191 37.34 -25.72 22.96
CA LEU A 191 36.75 -24.71 23.83
C LEU A 191 37.74 -23.55 23.93
N ASP A 192 37.37 -22.41 23.36
CA ASP A 192 37.89 -21.04 23.61
C ASP A 192 38.00 -20.20 22.34
N VAL A 193 36.93 -20.05 21.55
CA VAL A 193 36.66 -18.81 20.79
C VAL A 193 35.16 -18.79 20.47
N TYR A 194 34.33 -18.23 21.33
CA TYR A 194 33.09 -17.52 20.96
C TYR A 194 32.39 -17.05 22.24
N LEU A 195 32.53 -15.76 22.57
CA LEU A 195 31.55 -15.00 23.37
C LEU A 195 31.83 -13.49 23.19
N PRO A 196 30.86 -12.69 22.71
CA PRO A 196 30.94 -11.23 22.78
C PRO A 196 30.67 -10.75 24.22
N PRO A 197 31.25 -9.62 24.67
CA PRO A 197 31.02 -9.12 26.01
C PRO A 197 29.72 -8.33 26.09
N GLY A 198 28.82 -8.73 26.99
CA GLY A 198 27.77 -7.86 27.51
C GLY A 198 26.36 -8.46 27.53
N SER A 199 26.04 -9.22 28.58
CA SER A 199 24.69 -9.18 29.17
C SER A 199 24.74 -9.72 30.60
N VAL A 200 24.29 -8.85 31.49
CA VAL A 200 24.16 -9.00 32.95
C VAL A 200 23.18 -10.13 33.28
N GLY A 201 23.48 -10.89 34.33
CA GLY A 201 22.81 -12.14 34.66
C GLY A 201 21.40 -12.03 35.23
N PHE A 202 20.68 -13.14 35.12
CA PHE A 202 19.67 -13.55 36.09
C PHE A 202 19.67 -15.07 36.22
N THR A 203 19.82 -15.54 37.45
CA THR A 203 19.86 -16.94 37.86
C THR A 203 18.47 -17.48 38.16
N SER A 204 18.14 -18.69 37.72
CA SER A 204 17.41 -19.68 38.54
C SER A 204 17.34 -21.06 37.86
N SER A 205 18.07 -22.01 38.46
CA SER A 205 17.71 -23.41 38.76
C SER A 205 16.61 -24.15 37.98
N GLY A 206 16.94 -25.35 37.51
CA GLY A 206 15.97 -26.41 37.22
C GLY A 206 16.57 -27.53 36.37
N ALA A 207 17.19 -28.51 37.03
CA ALA A 207 17.76 -29.72 36.43
C ALA A 207 16.70 -30.68 35.86
N GLY A 208 17.05 -31.47 34.84
CA GLY A 208 16.28 -32.65 34.44
C GLY A 208 16.48 -33.10 32.98
N ASP A 209 17.47 -33.98 32.81
CA ASP A 209 17.55 -35.09 31.86
C ASP A 209 17.68 -34.89 30.32
N ALA A 210 18.72 -35.57 29.84
CA ALA A 210 19.12 -35.83 28.47
C ALA A 210 18.25 -36.93 27.83
N ASP A 211 18.00 -36.82 26.53
CA ASP A 211 18.51 -37.76 25.52
C ASP A 211 17.83 -37.58 24.15
N ALA A 212 18.65 -37.74 23.11
CA ALA A 212 18.33 -38.14 21.74
C ALA A 212 17.35 -37.30 20.89
N VAL A 213 17.86 -36.71 19.79
CA VAL A 213 17.41 -36.90 18.39
C VAL A 213 18.05 -35.79 17.54
N PHE A 214 19.14 -36.11 16.84
CA PHE A 214 19.54 -35.37 15.64
C PHE A 214 20.15 -36.36 14.64
N SER A 215 19.28 -36.92 13.80
CA SER A 215 19.68 -37.68 12.61
C SER A 215 19.08 -37.02 11.37
N ALA A 216 20.00 -36.61 10.49
CA ALA A 216 19.97 -36.69 9.03
C ALA A 216 18.62 -36.56 8.30
N ILE A 217 18.48 -35.53 7.46
CA ILE A 217 17.68 -35.60 6.22
C ILE A 217 18.42 -34.84 5.10
N GLN A 218 19.00 -35.61 4.18
CA GLN A 218 19.39 -35.19 2.83
C GLN A 218 18.14 -34.81 1.99
N PRO A 219 18.24 -33.91 1.00
CA PRO A 219 17.25 -33.80 -0.07
C PRO A 219 17.40 -34.98 -1.06
N PRO A 220 16.31 -35.46 -1.67
CA PRO A 220 16.36 -36.60 -2.58
C PRO A 220 16.99 -36.22 -3.92
N GLU A 221 17.97 -37.03 -4.33
CA GLU A 221 18.44 -37.19 -5.69
C GLU A 221 17.30 -37.69 -6.59
N GLY A 222 17.18 -37.12 -7.79
CA GLY A 222 16.21 -37.60 -8.77
C GLY A 222 15.86 -36.59 -9.87
N MET A 223 16.84 -36.19 -10.69
CA MET A 223 16.55 -35.93 -12.10
C MET A 223 17.80 -36.15 -12.94
N LEU A 224 17.80 -37.31 -13.60
CA LEU A 224 18.75 -37.73 -14.63
C LEU A 224 18.83 -36.68 -15.74
N ALA A 225 20.03 -36.13 -15.95
CA ALA A 225 20.41 -35.48 -17.19
C ALA A 225 20.74 -36.55 -18.24
N LEU A 226 19.88 -36.68 -19.25
CA LEU A 226 20.18 -37.36 -20.50
C LEU A 226 21.10 -36.45 -21.33
N HIS A 227 22.42 -36.62 -21.17
CA HIS A 227 23.40 -36.10 -22.12
C HIS A 227 23.54 -37.09 -23.28
N ALA A 228 23.10 -36.68 -24.46
CA ALA A 228 23.50 -37.25 -25.74
C ALA A 228 24.62 -36.39 -26.33
N THR A 229 25.79 -36.97 -26.58
CA THR A 229 26.75 -36.60 -27.66
C THR A 229 27.76 -37.75 -27.76
N HIS A 230 27.61 -38.65 -28.74
CA HIS A 230 28.28 -38.63 -30.05
C HIS A 230 29.79 -38.32 -29.99
N GLY A 231 30.58 -39.37 -30.21
CA GLY A 231 32.02 -39.28 -30.39
C GLY A 231 32.45 -39.09 -31.85
N SER A 232 33.73 -38.73 -31.93
CA SER A 232 34.73 -39.22 -32.89
C SER A 232 35.21 -38.29 -34.00
N LEU A 233 36.55 -38.12 -33.95
CA LEU A 233 37.54 -37.97 -35.03
C LEU A 233 38.03 -36.58 -35.46
N ARG A 234 39.25 -36.29 -34.97
CA ARG A 234 40.28 -35.46 -35.61
C ARG A 234 40.70 -36.05 -36.97
N PRO A 235 41.31 -35.22 -37.82
CA PRO A 235 42.72 -35.46 -38.14
C PRO A 235 43.60 -34.20 -38.10
N THR A 236 44.88 -34.48 -37.83
CA THR A 236 46.08 -33.64 -37.90
C THR A 236 46.49 -33.34 -39.34
N LEU A 237 47.08 -32.17 -39.60
CA LEU A 237 48.17 -31.99 -40.58
C LEU A 237 48.85 -30.63 -40.43
N ASP A 238 50.19 -30.68 -40.45
CA ASP A 238 51.16 -29.60 -40.41
C ASP A 238 51.09 -28.66 -41.63
N ALA A 239 51.56 -27.42 -41.46
CA ALA A 239 52.56 -26.81 -42.35
C ALA A 239 53.02 -25.43 -41.83
N ASP A 240 54.35 -25.30 -41.75
CA ASP A 240 55.13 -24.06 -41.76
C ASP A 240 54.66 -23.04 -42.82
N VAL A 241 54.99 -21.77 -42.60
CA VAL A 241 55.64 -20.84 -43.56
C VAL A 241 55.58 -19.42 -42.97
N THR A 242 56.75 -18.88 -42.62
CA THR A 242 57.02 -17.42 -42.61
C THR A 242 57.34 -17.01 -44.05
N PRO A 243 57.09 -15.76 -44.49
CA PRO A 243 58.16 -14.75 -44.34
C PRO A 243 57.74 -13.25 -44.31
N VAL A 244 58.68 -12.47 -43.75
CA VAL A 244 59.24 -11.21 -44.27
C VAL A 244 58.54 -9.85 -44.10
N GLN A 245 59.42 -8.94 -43.67
CA GLN A 245 59.38 -7.49 -43.49
C GLN A 245 58.93 -6.70 -44.72
N GLY A 246 58.31 -5.54 -44.46
CA GLY A 246 58.09 -4.50 -45.45
C GLY A 246 57.95 -3.15 -44.78
N ALA A 247 59.05 -2.41 -44.69
CA ALA A 247 59.10 -1.01 -44.31
C ALA A 247 58.42 -0.13 -45.38
N CYS A 248 57.71 0.92 -44.96
CA CYS A 248 57.57 2.14 -45.76
C CYS A 248 57.06 3.31 -44.89
N ALA A 249 57.95 4.27 -44.63
CA ALA A 249 57.57 5.63 -44.28
C ALA A 249 57.04 6.35 -45.54
N PRO A 250 56.28 7.43 -45.38
CA PRO A 250 56.90 8.70 -45.76
C PRO A 250 56.61 9.87 -44.81
N ARG A 251 57.61 10.76 -44.77
CA ARG A 251 57.58 12.14 -44.31
C ARG A 251 56.61 12.97 -45.16
N ALA A 252 55.85 13.86 -44.53
CA ALA A 252 55.50 15.16 -45.11
C ALA A 252 55.29 16.21 -44.00
N ARG A 253 56.09 17.29 -44.09
CA ARG A 253 55.99 18.53 -43.32
C ARG A 253 54.81 19.37 -43.83
N ALA A 254 54.02 19.99 -42.95
CA ALA A 254 53.45 21.32 -43.21
C ALA A 254 52.99 22.05 -41.92
N ARG A 255 53.73 23.14 -41.65
CA ARG A 255 53.45 24.40 -40.96
C ARG A 255 52.16 24.62 -40.14
N ALA A 256 52.44 25.17 -38.96
CA ALA A 256 51.58 25.85 -38.00
C ALA A 256 50.74 27.02 -38.55
N ARG A 257 49.58 27.21 -37.91
CA ARG A 257 48.88 28.45 -37.45
C ARG A 257 47.76 27.92 -36.53
N GLY A 258 47.72 28.13 -35.22
CA GLY A 258 47.76 29.39 -34.50
C GLY A 258 46.34 29.79 -34.14
N CYS A 259 45.84 29.33 -32.98
CA CYS A 259 44.82 30.06 -32.20
C CYS A 259 44.78 29.55 -30.75
N SER A 260 45.33 30.40 -29.91
CA SER A 260 45.44 30.40 -28.46
C SER A 260 44.10 30.51 -27.72
N ARG A 261 43.93 29.73 -26.65
CA ARG A 261 43.62 30.21 -25.28
C ARG A 261 43.61 29.03 -24.28
N PRO A 262 44.52 29.00 -23.28
CA PRO A 262 44.50 27.99 -22.23
C PRO A 262 43.65 28.47 -21.04
N HIS A 263 42.71 27.63 -20.60
CA HIS A 263 42.14 27.79 -19.25
C HIS A 263 43.11 27.22 -18.23
N ARG A 264 43.68 28.16 -17.49
CA ARG A 264 44.41 28.09 -16.22
C ARG A 264 43.95 26.92 -15.32
N VAL A 265 44.79 25.91 -15.16
CA VAL A 265 44.69 24.93 -14.07
C VAL A 265 45.60 25.44 -12.94
N LEU A 266 44.98 25.77 -11.81
CA LEU A 266 45.70 26.09 -10.57
C LEU A 266 46.29 24.80 -9.98
N PRO A 267 47.57 24.79 -9.54
CA PRO A 267 48.14 23.67 -8.83
C PRO A 267 47.74 23.76 -7.35
N VAL A 268 46.89 22.84 -6.87
CA VAL A 268 46.80 22.57 -5.43
C VAL A 268 47.87 21.54 -5.12
N SER A 269 49.03 22.06 -4.73
CA SER A 269 50.09 21.31 -4.07
C SER A 269 49.73 21.15 -2.59
N GLY A 270 49.95 19.96 -2.03
CA GLY A 270 49.98 19.75 -0.58
C GLY A 270 48.81 18.99 0.01
N THR A 271 48.81 17.65 -0.18
CA THR A 271 48.71 16.63 0.89
C THR A 271 48.68 15.27 0.22
N ARG A 272 49.87 14.72 -0.01
CA ARG A 272 50.06 13.34 -0.47
C ARG A 272 50.97 12.65 0.53
N ALA A 273 50.37 12.07 1.56
CA ALA A 273 50.92 10.96 2.34
C ALA A 273 49.89 10.59 3.40
N VAL A 274 49.78 9.29 3.71
CA VAL A 274 48.91 8.72 4.74
C VAL A 274 47.46 8.45 4.30
N LEU A 275 47.27 7.55 3.32
CA LEU A 275 46.08 6.68 3.24
C LEU A 275 46.37 5.45 2.35
N THR A 276 47.54 4.84 2.55
CA THR A 276 48.00 3.65 1.82
C THR A 276 48.13 2.44 2.73
N GLN A 277 47.24 2.20 3.70
CA GLN A 277 47.29 0.97 4.51
C GLN A 277 45.94 0.42 5.00
N LEU A 278 44.89 0.52 4.17
CA LEU A 278 43.71 -0.38 4.31
C LEU A 278 43.18 -0.75 2.92
N SER A 279 44.02 -1.35 2.09
CA SER A 279 43.55 -2.16 0.96
C SER A 279 43.20 -3.52 1.54
N THR A 280 41.92 -3.71 1.87
CA THR A 280 41.32 -5.04 1.94
C THR A 280 41.75 -5.80 0.68
N HIS A 281 42.27 -7.02 0.86
CA HIS A 281 42.79 -7.91 -0.18
C HIS A 281 41.92 -7.91 -1.45
N THR A 282 42.18 -6.99 -2.37
CA THR A 282 41.58 -7.04 -3.71
C THR A 282 42.34 -8.16 -4.40
N ARG A 283 41.75 -9.36 -4.51
CA ARG A 283 42.33 -10.41 -5.35
C ARG A 283 42.40 -9.85 -6.77
N THR A 284 43.56 -9.37 -7.19
CA THR A 284 43.82 -8.92 -8.56
C THR A 284 44.18 -10.09 -9.46
N HIS A 285 43.64 -11.28 -9.16
CA HIS A 285 43.98 -12.54 -9.80
C HIS A 285 42.71 -13.36 -10.00
N PRO A 286 42.57 -14.01 -11.16
CA PRO A 286 41.51 -15.00 -11.31
C PRO A 286 41.74 -16.16 -10.33
N PRO A 287 40.68 -16.88 -9.94
CA PRO A 287 40.80 -18.02 -9.05
C PRO A 287 41.66 -19.12 -9.70
N ALA A 288 42.67 -19.57 -8.96
CA ALA A 288 43.57 -20.66 -9.35
C ALA A 288 43.04 -22.04 -8.92
N ASP A 289 41.93 -22.08 -8.19
CA ASP A 289 41.29 -23.29 -7.68
C ASP A 289 39.77 -23.11 -7.69
N THR A 290 39.06 -24.09 -8.24
CA THR A 290 37.59 -24.15 -8.40
C THR A 290 36.93 -25.15 -7.46
N ARG A 291 37.65 -25.74 -6.49
CA ARG A 291 37.09 -26.73 -5.54
C ARG A 291 35.82 -26.31 -4.81
N ASN A 292 35.60 -25.00 -4.63
CA ASN A 292 34.39 -24.49 -3.98
C ASN A 292 33.15 -24.52 -4.89
N SER A 293 33.31 -24.29 -6.20
CA SER A 293 32.22 -24.31 -7.18
C SER A 293 32.09 -25.67 -7.88
N GLY A 294 33.17 -26.43 -7.98
CA GLY A 294 33.23 -27.69 -8.71
C GLY A 294 33.17 -27.55 -10.24
N ASP A 295 33.27 -26.32 -10.75
CA ASP A 295 33.17 -26.03 -12.18
C ASP A 295 34.50 -25.48 -12.72
N ASP A 296 35.18 -26.33 -13.49
CA ASP A 296 36.47 -26.03 -14.11
C ASP A 296 36.36 -24.99 -15.24
N ALA A 297 35.16 -24.73 -15.77
CA ALA A 297 34.95 -23.71 -16.81
C ALA A 297 35.27 -22.29 -16.32
N TYR A 298 35.23 -22.06 -15.01
CA TYR A 298 35.52 -20.76 -14.39
C TYR A 298 36.98 -20.60 -13.97
N LEU A 299 37.78 -21.66 -14.04
CA LEU A 299 39.20 -21.64 -13.68
C LEU A 299 39.96 -20.63 -14.56
N ASN A 300 40.79 -19.79 -13.95
CA ASN A 300 41.52 -18.72 -14.62
C ASN A 300 40.66 -17.67 -15.36
N THR A 301 39.37 -17.55 -15.05
CA THR A 301 38.51 -16.51 -15.63
C THR A 301 38.23 -15.36 -14.64
N TRP A 302 37.93 -14.17 -15.15
CA TRP A 302 37.60 -13.00 -14.33
C TRP A 302 36.14 -12.96 -13.87
N VAL A 303 35.34 -13.87 -14.42
CA VAL A 303 33.95 -14.10 -14.09
C VAL A 303 33.91 -15.27 -13.09
N GLY A 304 33.15 -15.13 -12.01
CA GLY A 304 32.97 -16.17 -11.00
C GLY A 304 31.77 -17.07 -11.29
N GLU A 305 30.71 -16.51 -11.88
CA GLU A 305 29.47 -17.21 -12.17
C GLU A 305 28.68 -16.46 -13.25
N VAL A 306 27.96 -17.20 -14.09
CA VAL A 306 26.97 -16.67 -15.03
C VAL A 306 25.67 -17.43 -14.84
N SER A 307 24.59 -16.72 -14.56
CA SER A 307 23.25 -17.31 -14.43
C SER A 307 22.33 -16.77 -15.51
N LEU A 308 21.80 -17.65 -16.35
CA LEU A 308 20.84 -17.29 -17.40
C LEU A 308 19.42 -17.20 -16.85
N ALA A 309 18.73 -16.10 -17.13
CA ALA A 309 17.32 -15.93 -16.80
C ALA A 309 16.44 -16.28 -18.03
N THR A 310 15.62 -17.32 -17.88
CA THR A 310 14.74 -17.84 -18.93
C THR A 310 13.32 -17.26 -18.85
N ALA A 311 12.59 -17.32 -19.97
CA ALA A 311 11.21 -16.82 -20.10
C ALA A 311 10.16 -17.76 -19.44
N ASN A 312 10.33 -18.05 -18.15
CA ASN A 312 9.50 -18.99 -17.39
C ASN A 312 8.69 -18.31 -16.26
N GLY A 313 8.35 -17.03 -16.42
CA GLY A 313 7.69 -16.25 -15.36
C GLY A 313 6.28 -16.77 -15.03
N THR A 314 5.51 -17.17 -16.04
CA THR A 314 4.20 -17.82 -15.87
C THR A 314 4.31 -19.14 -15.11
N LEU A 315 5.30 -19.96 -15.46
CA LEU A 315 5.58 -21.25 -14.82
C LEU A 315 5.91 -21.06 -13.34
N ILE A 316 6.79 -20.11 -13.03
CA ILE A 316 7.16 -19.77 -11.64
C ILE A 316 5.93 -19.35 -10.82
N ARG A 317 5.05 -18.49 -11.36
CA ARG A 317 3.82 -18.07 -10.66
C ARG A 317 2.94 -19.27 -10.32
N ARG A 318 2.80 -20.22 -11.25
CA ARG A 318 2.00 -21.41 -11.04
C ARG A 318 2.61 -22.31 -9.97
N TYR A 319 3.92 -22.59 -10.01
CA TYR A 319 4.58 -23.36 -8.95
C TYR A 319 4.53 -22.67 -7.57
N GLN A 320 4.59 -21.33 -7.54
CA GLN A 320 4.39 -20.58 -6.30
C GLN A 320 2.96 -20.72 -5.76
N ALA A 321 1.95 -20.73 -6.64
CA ALA A 321 0.56 -21.03 -6.25
C ALA A 321 0.41 -22.46 -5.69
N LEU A 322 1.31 -23.40 -6.04
CA LEU A 322 1.36 -24.74 -5.46
C LEU A 322 2.01 -24.81 -4.07
N ALA A 323 2.49 -23.70 -3.50
CA ALA A 323 3.07 -23.70 -2.14
C ALA A 323 2.10 -24.29 -1.10
N GLY A 324 0.80 -24.03 -1.25
CA GLY A 324 -0.24 -24.64 -0.43
C GLY A 324 -0.33 -26.16 -0.59
N LEU A 325 -0.15 -26.66 -1.82
CA LEU A 325 -0.13 -28.10 -2.11
C LEU A 325 1.10 -28.77 -1.48
N PHE A 326 2.29 -28.17 -1.58
CA PHE A 326 3.50 -28.69 -0.93
C PHE A 326 3.35 -28.74 0.58
N ARG A 327 2.72 -27.73 1.20
CA ARG A 327 2.39 -27.76 2.63
C ARG A 327 1.48 -28.95 2.96
N ARG A 328 0.45 -29.21 2.14
CA ARG A 328 -0.44 -30.37 2.32
C ARG A 328 0.30 -31.70 2.17
N ILE A 329 1.24 -31.82 1.23
CA ILE A 329 2.09 -33.01 1.08
C ILE A 329 2.93 -33.24 2.34
N ARG A 330 3.58 -32.20 2.87
CA ARG A 330 4.36 -32.31 4.11
C ARG A 330 3.50 -32.78 5.28
N LEU A 331 2.29 -32.21 5.42
CA LEU A 331 1.34 -32.62 6.45
C LEU A 331 0.85 -34.07 6.26
N ALA A 332 0.58 -34.48 5.03
CA ALA A 332 0.18 -35.85 4.71
C ALA A 332 1.31 -36.85 5.01
N ARG A 333 2.55 -36.54 4.64
CA ARG A 333 3.74 -37.36 4.98
C ARG A 333 3.95 -37.43 6.48
N ALA A 334 3.79 -36.31 7.20
CA ALA A 334 3.85 -36.29 8.65
C ALA A 334 2.73 -37.14 9.28
N ALA A 335 1.51 -37.13 8.72
CA ALA A 335 0.41 -37.98 9.18
C ALA A 335 0.70 -39.47 8.97
N VAL A 336 1.27 -39.86 7.81
CA VAL A 336 1.69 -41.24 7.56
C VAL A 336 2.76 -41.69 8.58
N ARG A 337 3.74 -40.84 8.87
CA ARG A 337 4.77 -41.09 9.89
C ARG A 337 4.17 -41.15 11.31
N LYS A 338 3.20 -40.29 11.63
CA LYS A 338 2.54 -40.27 12.95
C LYS A 338 1.82 -41.60 13.27
N TYR A 339 1.32 -42.32 12.26
CA TYR A 339 0.62 -43.59 12.43
C TYR A 339 1.48 -44.81 12.04
N SER A 340 2.80 -44.64 11.87
CA SER A 340 3.68 -45.75 11.50
C SER A 340 3.86 -46.75 12.64
N VAL A 341 4.25 -47.98 12.29
CA VAL A 341 4.62 -49.02 13.26
C VAL A 341 5.82 -48.50 14.06
N GLY A 342 5.72 -48.49 15.39
CA GLY A 342 6.74 -47.95 16.29
C GLY A 342 6.53 -46.51 16.78
N SER A 343 5.46 -45.83 16.35
CA SER A 343 5.09 -44.51 16.91
C SER A 343 4.14 -44.65 18.11
N PRO A 344 4.12 -43.68 19.05
CA PRO A 344 3.18 -43.69 20.20
C PRO A 344 1.70 -43.68 19.79
N TYR A 345 1.41 -43.24 18.56
CA TYR A 345 0.06 -43.12 18.02
C TYR A 345 -0.23 -44.18 16.93
N ALA A 346 0.51 -45.29 16.88
CA ALA A 346 0.40 -46.30 15.84
C ALA A 346 -1.03 -46.84 15.69
N HIS A 347 -1.62 -46.66 14.51
CA HIS A 347 -2.95 -47.16 14.17
C HIS A 347 -3.04 -47.52 12.70
N GLU A 348 -3.29 -48.80 12.40
CA GLU A 348 -3.25 -49.35 11.04
C GLU A 348 -4.30 -48.73 10.10
N LYS A 349 -5.57 -48.65 10.53
CA LYS A 349 -6.66 -48.05 9.71
C LYS A 349 -6.40 -46.58 9.39
N ARG A 350 -5.92 -45.80 10.37
CA ARG A 350 -5.60 -44.38 10.18
C ARG A 350 -4.37 -44.20 9.29
N ARG A 351 -3.39 -45.10 9.39
CA ARG A 351 -2.23 -45.15 8.49
C ARG A 351 -2.65 -45.43 7.05
N ALA A 352 -3.53 -46.41 6.81
CA ALA A 352 -4.05 -46.72 5.48
C ALA A 352 -4.80 -45.53 4.86
N HIS A 353 -5.62 -44.84 5.66
CA HIS A 353 -6.29 -43.60 5.22
C HIS A 353 -5.29 -42.48 4.90
N ALA A 354 -4.29 -42.26 5.76
CA ALA A 354 -3.25 -41.25 5.53
C ALA A 354 -2.42 -41.55 4.26
N LEU A 355 -2.11 -42.82 4.00
CA LEU A 355 -1.44 -43.27 2.76
C LEU A 355 -2.29 -43.00 1.53
N LYS A 356 -3.59 -43.29 1.57
CA LYS A 356 -4.53 -43.00 0.48
C LYS A 356 -4.61 -41.49 0.21
N SER A 357 -4.67 -40.68 1.28
CA SER A 357 -4.66 -39.21 1.16
C SER A 357 -3.34 -38.67 0.60
N LEU A 358 -2.20 -39.23 1.02
CA LEU A 358 -0.90 -38.86 0.48
C LEU A 358 -0.81 -39.18 -1.02
N ALA A 359 -1.17 -40.41 -1.41
CA ALA A 359 -1.16 -40.85 -2.80
C ALA A 359 -2.06 -39.96 -3.70
N ALA A 360 -3.24 -39.57 -3.22
CA ALA A 360 -4.13 -38.67 -3.96
C ALA A 360 -3.51 -37.27 -4.17
N ILE A 361 -2.81 -36.72 -3.17
CA ILE A 361 -2.15 -35.42 -3.26
C ILE A 361 -0.90 -35.50 -4.14
N GLU A 362 -0.11 -36.59 -4.04
CA GLU A 362 1.06 -36.84 -4.87
C GLU A 362 0.69 -37.03 -6.35
N ALA A 363 -0.38 -37.78 -6.65
CA ALA A 363 -0.89 -37.91 -8.01
C ALA A 363 -1.34 -36.57 -8.61
N ARG A 364 -1.92 -35.68 -7.78
CA ARG A 364 -2.27 -34.32 -8.22
C ARG A 364 -1.03 -33.48 -8.52
N LEU A 365 0.03 -33.62 -7.74
CA LEU A 365 1.31 -32.94 -8.01
C LEU A 365 1.93 -33.44 -9.32
N GLU A 366 1.96 -34.76 -9.54
CA GLU A 366 2.50 -35.36 -10.75
C GLU A 366 1.74 -34.93 -12.01
N PHE A 367 0.40 -34.90 -11.94
CA PHE A 367 -0.43 -34.40 -13.04
C PHE A 367 -0.09 -32.94 -13.38
N ILE A 368 0.05 -32.11 -12.35
CA ILE A 368 0.39 -30.69 -12.50
C ILE A 368 1.80 -30.52 -13.09
N ASP A 369 2.77 -31.28 -12.58
CA ASP A 369 4.15 -31.23 -13.03
C ASP A 369 4.27 -31.67 -14.50
N LYS A 370 3.62 -32.78 -14.89
CA LYS A 370 3.57 -33.27 -16.27
C LYS A 370 2.91 -32.27 -17.22
N LYS A 371 1.86 -31.57 -16.76
CA LYS A 371 1.16 -30.57 -17.57
C LYS A 371 2.06 -29.37 -17.88
N TYR A 372 2.90 -28.97 -16.94
CA TYR A 372 3.67 -27.73 -17.04
C TYR A 372 5.13 -27.92 -17.46
N SER A 373 5.70 -29.12 -17.29
CA SER A 373 7.04 -29.44 -17.79
C SER A 373 7.17 -29.29 -19.30
N GLN A 374 6.05 -29.45 -20.04
CA GLN A 374 5.98 -29.23 -21.48
C GLN A 374 5.99 -27.75 -21.89
N GLU A 375 5.69 -26.83 -20.98
CA GLU A 375 5.64 -25.37 -21.22
C GLU A 375 6.98 -24.70 -20.90
N PHE A 376 7.99 -25.46 -20.47
CA PHE A 376 9.30 -24.93 -20.12
C PHE A 376 10.02 -24.37 -21.35
N SER A 377 10.35 -23.08 -21.30
CA SER A 377 11.11 -22.42 -22.35
C SER A 377 12.60 -22.38 -22.01
N THR A 378 13.43 -22.70 -22.99
CA THR A 378 14.89 -22.51 -22.94
C THR A 378 15.31 -21.13 -23.44
N ASP A 379 14.37 -20.30 -23.93
CA ASP A 379 14.65 -18.95 -24.41
C ASP A 379 15.20 -18.09 -23.27
N THR A 380 16.39 -17.55 -23.48
CA THR A 380 17.02 -16.61 -22.55
C THR A 380 16.48 -15.20 -22.75
N VAL A 381 16.19 -14.52 -21.64
CA VAL A 381 15.67 -13.13 -21.63
C VAL A 381 16.73 -12.16 -21.12
N ALA A 382 17.45 -12.57 -20.07
CA ALA A 382 18.48 -11.78 -19.43
C ALA A 382 19.54 -12.69 -18.81
N ALA A 383 20.66 -12.13 -18.37
CA ALA A 383 21.69 -12.86 -17.66
C ALA A 383 22.23 -12.06 -16.48
N TYR A 384 22.66 -12.76 -15.45
CA TYR A 384 23.39 -12.21 -14.32
C TYR A 384 24.82 -12.73 -14.38
N VAL A 385 25.78 -11.82 -14.33
CA VAL A 385 27.21 -12.16 -14.41
C VAL A 385 27.89 -11.66 -13.15
N VAL A 386 28.49 -12.56 -12.40
CA VAL A 386 29.22 -12.26 -11.17
C VAL A 386 30.71 -12.23 -11.49
N PHE A 387 31.41 -11.16 -11.10
CA PHE A 387 32.86 -11.02 -11.25
C PHE A 387 33.58 -11.50 -10.00
N ASN A 388 34.79 -12.04 -10.18
CA ASN A 388 35.67 -12.37 -9.06
C ASN A 388 36.26 -11.13 -8.37
N CYS A 389 36.24 -9.98 -9.06
CA CYS A 389 36.85 -8.73 -8.62
C CYS A 389 35.88 -7.55 -8.80
N GLU A 390 35.75 -6.70 -7.78
CA GLU A 390 34.94 -5.48 -7.82
C GLU A 390 35.41 -4.49 -8.91
N GLU A 391 36.73 -4.43 -9.12
CA GLU A 391 37.32 -3.57 -10.16
C GLU A 391 36.87 -4.00 -11.57
N SER A 392 36.79 -5.30 -11.87
CA SER A 392 36.30 -5.80 -13.16
C SER A 392 34.83 -5.40 -13.38
N LEU A 393 34.00 -5.52 -12.34
CA LEU A 393 32.61 -5.04 -12.39
C LEU A 393 32.54 -3.52 -12.61
N THR A 394 33.31 -2.75 -11.85
CA THR A 394 33.30 -1.28 -11.91
C THR A 394 33.72 -0.80 -13.29
N ARG A 395 34.72 -1.43 -13.88
CA ARG A 395 35.12 -1.19 -15.27
C ARG A 395 34.01 -1.51 -16.26
N CYS A 396 33.31 -2.62 -16.05
CA CYS A 396 32.19 -3.04 -16.89
C CYS A 396 31.03 -2.04 -16.84
N VAL A 397 30.54 -1.72 -15.66
CA VAL A 397 29.43 -0.77 -15.49
C VAL A 397 29.78 0.62 -16.05
N ALA A 398 31.04 1.05 -15.91
CA ALA A 398 31.50 2.31 -16.47
C ALA A 398 31.50 2.32 -18.01
N ASP A 399 31.92 1.22 -18.65
CA ASP A 399 32.00 1.12 -20.11
C ASP A 399 30.63 1.01 -20.77
N TYR A 400 29.70 0.32 -20.13
CA TYR A 400 28.31 0.23 -20.57
C TYR A 400 27.43 1.36 -20.02
N ARG A 401 28.01 2.42 -19.44
CA ARG A 401 27.22 3.50 -18.82
C ARG A 401 26.27 4.14 -19.82
N GLY A 402 24.99 4.08 -19.50
CA GLY A 402 23.92 4.60 -20.35
C GLY A 402 23.49 3.67 -21.49
N SER A 403 24.06 2.46 -21.63
CA SER A 403 23.58 1.47 -22.61
C SER A 403 22.14 1.02 -22.35
N ALA A 404 21.65 1.14 -21.10
CA ALA A 404 20.27 0.82 -20.75
C ALA A 404 19.27 1.96 -21.05
N ASN A 405 19.76 3.18 -21.27
CA ASN A 405 18.91 4.36 -21.44
C ASN A 405 18.73 4.68 -22.93
N VAL A 406 17.50 4.56 -23.44
CA VAL A 406 17.17 4.82 -24.86
C VAL A 406 17.57 6.23 -25.32
N CYS A 407 17.60 7.22 -24.42
CA CYS A 407 18.00 8.58 -24.74
C CYS A 407 19.54 8.80 -24.77
N SER A 408 20.33 7.82 -24.36
CA SER A 408 21.79 7.92 -24.37
C SER A 408 22.36 7.56 -25.74
N PRO A 409 23.37 8.28 -26.26
CA PRO A 409 24.06 7.87 -27.47
C PRO A 409 24.74 6.49 -27.32
N ALA A 410 25.06 6.06 -26.10
CA ALA A 410 25.62 4.73 -25.84
C ALA A 410 24.63 3.58 -26.14
N TYR A 411 23.32 3.84 -26.13
CA TYR A 411 22.29 2.87 -26.50
C TYR A 411 22.30 2.58 -28.01
N TRP A 412 22.34 3.63 -28.83
CA TRP A 412 22.27 3.52 -30.29
C TRP A 412 23.65 3.25 -30.93
N CYS A 413 24.72 3.76 -30.33
CA CYS A 413 26.07 3.74 -30.88
C CYS A 413 27.05 2.98 -29.98
N GLN A 414 26.70 1.76 -29.58
CA GLN A 414 27.58 0.90 -28.80
C GLN A 414 28.83 0.48 -29.63
N PRO A 415 30.07 0.64 -29.10
CA PRO A 415 31.31 0.18 -29.72
C PRO A 415 31.30 -1.31 -30.07
N ARG A 416 31.95 -1.69 -31.18
CA ARG A 416 32.02 -3.10 -31.62
C ARG A 416 32.58 -4.07 -30.57
N PRO A 417 33.65 -3.73 -29.81
CA PRO A 417 34.18 -4.65 -28.78
C PRO A 417 33.19 -4.94 -27.64
N LEU A 418 32.25 -4.02 -27.36
CA LEU A 418 31.25 -4.17 -26.29
C LEU A 418 30.00 -4.94 -26.73
N ARG A 419 29.89 -5.29 -28.02
CA ARG A 419 28.76 -6.03 -28.56
C ARG A 419 29.06 -7.53 -28.58
N LEU A 420 28.05 -8.33 -28.30
CA LEU A 420 28.15 -9.80 -28.31
C LEU A 420 28.32 -10.33 -29.75
N ARG A 421 28.87 -11.54 -29.89
CA ARG A 421 29.18 -12.20 -31.18
C ARG A 421 30.03 -11.33 -32.11
N GLN A 422 31.18 -10.89 -31.60
CA GLN A 422 32.19 -10.12 -32.36
C GLN A 422 31.63 -8.84 -33.00
N GLY A 423 30.75 -8.11 -32.31
CA GLY A 423 30.22 -6.84 -32.84
C GLY A 423 28.78 -6.86 -33.35
N LYS A 424 28.10 -8.01 -33.37
CA LYS A 424 26.78 -8.16 -34.03
C LYS A 424 25.62 -7.70 -33.15
N HIS A 425 25.56 -8.15 -31.89
CA HIS A 425 24.41 -7.89 -31.01
C HIS A 425 24.72 -6.83 -29.96
N HIS A 426 23.87 -5.81 -29.87
CA HIS A 426 23.98 -4.80 -28.82
C HIS A 426 23.43 -5.34 -27.50
N ILE A 427 24.16 -5.16 -26.41
CA ILE A 427 23.76 -5.63 -25.08
C ILE A 427 23.72 -4.46 -24.11
N ARG A 428 22.83 -4.57 -23.13
CA ARG A 428 22.56 -3.53 -22.14
C ARG A 428 23.02 -4.05 -20.78
N VAL A 429 23.95 -3.34 -20.15
CA VAL A 429 24.48 -3.74 -18.85
C VAL A 429 24.14 -2.69 -17.80
N SER A 430 23.74 -3.16 -16.63
CA SER A 430 23.51 -2.36 -15.43
C SER A 430 23.97 -3.14 -14.21
N ARG A 431 24.11 -2.48 -13.04
CA ARG A 431 24.37 -3.22 -11.79
C ARG A 431 23.18 -4.12 -11.48
N ALA A 432 23.46 -5.37 -11.10
CA ALA A 432 22.40 -6.27 -10.67
C ALA A 432 21.82 -5.78 -9.33
N PRO A 433 20.49 -5.87 -9.14
CA PRO A 433 19.91 -5.71 -7.81
C PRO A 433 20.30 -6.91 -6.92
N ASP A 434 20.13 -6.76 -5.60
CA ASP A 434 20.32 -7.87 -4.67
C ASP A 434 19.37 -9.04 -5.03
N PRO A 435 19.76 -10.30 -4.78
CA PRO A 435 18.97 -11.47 -5.19
C PRO A 435 17.55 -11.49 -4.59
N SER A 436 17.38 -10.94 -3.39
CA SER A 436 16.07 -10.80 -2.73
C SER A 436 15.16 -9.76 -3.38
N GLN A 437 15.69 -8.84 -4.18
CA GLN A 437 14.94 -7.79 -4.88
C GLN A 437 14.53 -8.21 -6.29
N ILE A 438 15.06 -9.33 -6.81
CA ILE A 438 14.74 -9.81 -8.16
C ILE A 438 13.36 -10.47 -8.16
N ILE A 439 12.44 -9.89 -8.91
CA ILE A 439 11.10 -10.46 -9.15
C ILE A 439 11.17 -11.30 -10.43
N TRP A 440 11.54 -12.57 -10.28
CA TRP A 440 11.75 -13.51 -11.38
C TRP A 440 10.55 -13.64 -12.33
N GLN A 441 9.33 -13.54 -11.79
CA GLN A 441 8.07 -13.67 -12.52
C GLN A 441 7.81 -12.52 -13.51
N ASN A 442 8.57 -11.43 -13.40
CA ASN A 442 8.40 -10.23 -14.21
C ASN A 442 9.54 -10.03 -15.22
N LEU A 443 10.55 -10.90 -15.23
CA LEU A 443 11.71 -10.75 -16.13
C LEU A 443 11.31 -10.84 -17.60
N GLU A 444 10.39 -11.73 -17.95
CA GLU A 444 9.86 -11.91 -19.32
C GLU A 444 8.96 -10.75 -19.82
N LEU A 445 8.54 -9.84 -18.93
CA LEU A 445 7.63 -8.77 -19.31
C LEU A 445 8.33 -7.73 -20.18
N THR A 446 7.79 -7.50 -21.38
CA THR A 446 8.25 -6.44 -22.26
C THR A 446 7.99 -5.05 -21.65
N PRO A 447 8.79 -4.03 -22.01
CA PRO A 447 8.60 -2.67 -21.51
C PRO A 447 7.19 -2.10 -21.75
N ARG A 448 6.58 -2.44 -22.89
CA ARG A 448 5.21 -2.02 -23.25
C ARG A 448 4.16 -2.62 -22.30
N ALA A 449 4.29 -3.91 -21.99
CA ALA A 449 3.38 -4.57 -21.05
C ALA A 449 3.52 -3.99 -19.63
N ARG A 450 4.75 -3.65 -19.21
CA ARG A 450 5.00 -2.98 -17.91
C ARG A 450 4.34 -1.60 -17.88
N LEU A 451 4.53 -0.79 -18.93
CA LEU A 451 3.92 0.53 -19.04
C LEU A 451 2.40 0.45 -19.00
N LEU A 452 1.79 -0.48 -19.75
CA LEU A 452 0.33 -0.66 -19.76
C LEU A 452 -0.22 -1.00 -18.37
N ARG A 453 0.47 -1.87 -17.62
CA ARG A 453 0.07 -2.23 -16.24
C ARG A 453 0.23 -1.04 -15.28
N GLN A 454 1.31 -0.28 -15.38
CA GLN A 454 1.55 0.91 -14.57
C GLN A 454 0.52 2.01 -14.85
N VAL A 455 0.22 2.26 -16.12
CA VAL A 455 -0.82 3.21 -16.53
C VAL A 455 -2.21 2.74 -16.08
N GLY A 456 -2.53 1.45 -16.22
CA GLY A 456 -3.81 0.90 -15.80
C GLY A 456 -4.03 0.99 -14.29
N THR A 457 -3.03 0.64 -13.48
CA THR A 457 -3.11 0.78 -12.01
C THR A 457 -3.15 2.25 -11.58
N GLY A 458 -2.37 3.12 -12.22
CA GLY A 458 -2.43 4.56 -12.00
C GLY A 458 -3.80 5.15 -12.33
N PHE A 459 -4.40 4.72 -13.45
CA PHE A 459 -5.76 5.12 -13.83
C PHE A 459 -6.81 4.65 -12.83
N LEU A 460 -6.73 3.40 -12.34
CA LEU A 460 -7.64 2.88 -11.32
C LEU A 460 -7.57 3.70 -10.02
N VAL A 461 -6.35 4.02 -9.56
CA VAL A 461 -6.15 4.84 -8.36
C VAL A 461 -6.70 6.25 -8.58
N ALA A 462 -6.43 6.86 -9.75
CA ALA A 462 -6.97 8.17 -10.09
C ALA A 462 -8.51 8.17 -10.14
N LEU A 463 -9.11 7.13 -10.72
CA LEU A 463 -10.56 6.96 -10.75
C LEU A 463 -11.14 6.87 -9.33
N LEU A 464 -10.52 6.08 -8.44
CA LEU A 464 -10.95 5.98 -7.04
C LEU A 464 -10.87 7.33 -6.31
N LEU A 465 -9.84 8.13 -6.58
CA LEU A 465 -9.70 9.47 -6.02
C LEU A 465 -10.73 10.48 -6.58
N VAL A 466 -11.06 10.39 -7.87
CA VAL A 466 -12.10 11.25 -8.48
C VAL A 466 -13.47 10.89 -7.91
N VAL A 467 -13.77 9.60 -7.77
CA VAL A 467 -15.02 9.12 -7.19
C VAL A 467 -15.11 9.57 -5.73
N SER A 468 -14.04 9.46 -4.93
CA SER A 468 -14.07 9.93 -3.54
C SER A 468 -14.27 11.45 -3.45
N LEU A 469 -13.58 12.23 -4.28
CA LEU A 469 -13.76 13.68 -4.35
C LEU A 469 -15.19 14.06 -4.75
N PHE A 470 -15.76 13.37 -5.74
CA PHE A 470 -17.15 13.59 -6.17
C PHE A 470 -18.14 13.37 -5.02
N PHE A 471 -17.99 12.30 -4.24
CA PHE A 471 -18.85 12.06 -3.08
C PHE A 471 -18.66 13.10 -1.98
N ILE A 472 -17.44 13.57 -1.73
CA ILE A 472 -17.17 14.65 -0.77
C ILE A 472 -17.86 15.94 -1.22
N MET A 473 -17.72 16.32 -2.50
CA MET A 473 -18.35 17.53 -3.05
C MET A 473 -19.87 17.45 -3.03
N LEU A 474 -20.45 16.28 -3.36
CA LEU A 474 -21.88 16.05 -3.20
C LEU A 474 -22.30 16.23 -1.73
N ALA A 475 -21.61 15.58 -0.80
CA ALA A 475 -21.92 15.68 0.63
C ALA A 475 -21.91 17.14 1.13
N GLN A 476 -20.90 17.92 0.74
CA GLN A 476 -20.80 19.34 1.08
C GLN A 476 -21.93 20.18 0.46
N GLY A 477 -22.25 19.95 -0.82
CA GLY A 477 -23.37 20.63 -1.50
C GLY A 477 -24.72 20.36 -0.81
N TYR A 478 -24.93 19.14 -0.30
CA TYR A 478 -26.12 18.82 0.48
C TYR A 478 -26.10 19.43 1.88
N GLN A 479 -24.97 19.43 2.57
CA GLN A 479 -24.83 20.08 3.87
C GLN A 479 -25.21 21.56 3.80
N GLN A 480 -24.83 22.26 2.72
CA GLN A 480 -25.21 23.66 2.50
C GLN A 480 -26.73 23.85 2.29
N ARG A 481 -27.36 23.02 1.45
CA ARG A 481 -28.82 23.10 1.20
C ARG A 481 -29.64 22.74 2.44
N PHE A 482 -29.16 21.78 3.21
CA PHE A 482 -29.75 21.37 4.47
C PHE A 482 -29.72 22.51 5.48
N ARG A 483 -28.55 23.16 5.66
CA ARG A 483 -28.39 24.32 6.54
C ARG A 483 -29.29 25.49 6.15
N ALA A 484 -29.50 25.72 4.85
CA ALA A 484 -30.38 26.80 4.37
C ALA A 484 -31.88 26.54 4.65
N THR A 485 -32.30 25.29 4.84
CA THR A 485 -33.70 24.92 5.05
C THR A 485 -34.02 24.63 6.51
N MET A 486 -33.02 24.35 7.34
CA MET A 486 -33.19 24.06 8.76
C MET A 486 -33.29 25.36 9.56
N PRO A 487 -34.40 25.62 10.26
CA PRO A 487 -34.48 26.73 11.21
C PRO A 487 -33.60 26.45 12.44
N ASN A 488 -33.23 27.50 13.17
CA ASN A 488 -32.43 27.38 14.39
C ASN A 488 -33.12 26.42 15.38
N LEU A 489 -32.45 25.32 15.72
CA LEU A 489 -33.02 24.27 16.56
C LEU A 489 -33.22 24.71 18.01
N ASN A 490 -32.51 25.75 18.46
CA ASN A 490 -32.78 26.43 19.73
C ASN A 490 -34.26 26.86 19.82
N SER A 491 -34.86 27.33 18.72
CA SER A 491 -36.27 27.71 18.67
C SER A 491 -37.22 26.52 18.84
N CYS A 492 -36.78 25.30 18.49
CA CYS A 492 -37.56 24.07 18.73
C CYS A 492 -37.57 23.67 20.21
N GLY A 493 -36.50 23.97 20.95
CA GLY A 493 -36.34 23.57 22.35
C GLY A 493 -36.85 24.59 23.38
N THR A 494 -36.80 25.88 23.06
CA THR A 494 -37.20 26.95 23.99
C THR A 494 -38.47 27.68 23.55
N LEU A 495 -38.49 28.20 22.33
CA LEU A 495 -39.54 29.11 21.86
C LEU A 495 -40.89 28.42 21.66
N LEU A 496 -40.94 27.29 20.95
CA LEU A 496 -42.19 26.56 20.69
C LEU A 496 -42.81 25.93 21.95
N PRO A 497 -42.04 25.29 22.86
CA PRO A 497 -42.60 24.83 24.12
C PRO A 497 -43.05 25.98 25.02
N ALA A 498 -42.30 27.09 25.05
CA ALA A 498 -42.72 28.28 25.81
C ALA A 498 -44.07 28.79 25.34
N LEU A 499 -44.32 28.81 24.03
CA LEU A 499 -45.61 29.14 23.46
C LEU A 499 -46.71 28.16 23.92
N ALA A 500 -46.46 26.85 23.87
CA ALA A 500 -47.44 25.83 24.23
C ALA A 500 -47.86 25.87 25.71
N PHE A 501 -46.94 26.24 26.60
CA PHE A 501 -47.15 26.33 28.05
C PHE A 501 -47.37 27.75 28.57
N GLY A 502 -47.45 28.76 27.70
CA GLY A 502 -47.71 30.16 28.09
C GLY A 502 -46.58 30.82 28.88
N LYS A 503 -45.33 30.41 28.62
CA LYS A 503 -44.13 30.97 29.24
C LYS A 503 -43.64 32.18 28.46
N GLN A 504 -43.04 33.13 29.16
CA GLN A 504 -42.60 34.41 28.60
C GLN A 504 -41.20 34.32 28.02
N VAL A 505 -40.97 34.92 26.85
CA VAL A 505 -39.69 34.88 26.12
C VAL A 505 -39.16 36.28 25.85
N THR A 506 -37.84 36.39 25.83
CA THR A 506 -37.10 37.61 25.46
C THR A 506 -37.12 37.84 23.94
N SER A 507 -36.60 38.98 23.48
CA SER A 507 -36.43 39.30 22.04
C SER A 507 -35.62 38.26 21.27
N ASP A 508 -34.79 37.49 21.97
CA ASP A 508 -33.89 36.49 21.38
C ASP A 508 -34.52 35.08 21.33
N GLY A 509 -35.79 34.94 21.75
CA GLY A 509 -36.51 33.66 21.74
C GLY A 509 -36.08 32.68 22.85
N VAL A 510 -35.46 33.20 23.90
CA VAL A 510 -35.04 32.47 25.11
C VAL A 510 -36.02 32.78 26.25
N LEU A 511 -36.21 31.84 27.18
CA LEU A 511 -37.03 32.08 28.39
C LEU A 511 -36.48 33.26 29.19
N ASP A 512 -37.36 34.12 29.67
CA ASP A 512 -36.97 35.23 30.54
C ASP A 512 -36.80 34.73 31.99
N GLU A 513 -35.55 34.58 32.42
CA GLU A 513 -35.20 34.10 33.76
C GLU A 513 -35.51 35.12 34.87
N THR A 514 -35.79 36.38 34.52
CA THR A 514 -36.13 37.43 35.50
C THR A 514 -37.55 37.27 36.06
N ILE A 515 -38.38 36.43 35.42
CA ILE A 515 -39.76 36.17 35.81
C ILE A 515 -39.82 34.92 36.69
N ALA A 516 -40.35 35.06 37.91
CA ALA A 516 -40.54 33.94 38.83
C ALA A 516 -41.46 32.86 38.20
N ASN A 517 -41.07 31.59 38.34
CA ASN A 517 -41.77 30.41 37.82
C ASN A 517 -41.87 30.31 36.28
N ASN A 518 -40.96 30.95 35.54
CA ASN A 518 -40.89 30.91 34.08
C ASN A 518 -40.05 29.74 33.52
N THR A 519 -40.17 28.55 34.11
CA THR A 519 -39.45 27.33 33.67
C THR A 519 -40.34 26.40 32.85
N LEU A 520 -39.75 25.63 31.94
CA LEU A 520 -40.44 24.60 31.16
C LEU A 520 -40.50 23.25 31.92
N PRO A 521 -41.58 22.48 31.78
CA PRO A 521 -41.68 21.15 32.39
C PRO A 521 -40.83 20.14 31.61
N GLU A 522 -39.96 19.39 32.29
CA GLU A 522 -39.18 18.32 31.67
C GLU A 522 -39.72 16.91 32.03
N PRO A 523 -39.62 15.92 31.12
CA PRO A 523 -39.16 16.01 29.73
C PRO A 523 -40.27 16.49 28.77
N LEU A 524 -39.90 17.32 27.79
CA LEU A 524 -40.81 17.78 26.72
C LEU A 524 -40.77 16.81 25.54
N VAL A 525 -41.93 16.34 25.10
CA VAL A 525 -42.05 15.48 23.91
C VAL A 525 -43.06 16.10 22.94
N LEU A 526 -42.66 16.21 21.67
CA LEU A 526 -43.54 16.67 20.60
C LEU A 526 -44.25 15.46 19.98
N MET A 527 -45.56 15.37 20.17
CA MET A 527 -46.36 14.21 19.77
C MET A 527 -47.25 14.54 18.58
N ARG A 528 -47.39 13.55 17.69
CA ARG A 528 -48.34 13.56 16.58
C ARG A 528 -49.56 12.74 16.95
N ASN A 529 -50.75 13.31 16.77
CA ASN A 529 -52.01 12.63 16.96
C ASN A 529 -52.87 12.71 15.68
N ASN A 530 -53.03 11.57 15.02
CA ASN A 530 -53.80 11.45 13.78
C ASN A 530 -55.30 11.16 14.02
N SER A 531 -55.68 10.77 15.24
CA SER A 531 -57.07 10.38 15.56
C SER A 531 -57.89 11.53 16.15
N ASP A 532 -57.34 12.74 16.21
CA ASP A 532 -58.09 13.91 16.69
C ASP A 532 -59.17 14.30 15.68
N ALA A 533 -60.43 14.14 16.09
CA ALA A 533 -61.60 14.39 15.23
C ALA A 533 -61.67 15.83 14.71
N THR A 534 -61.13 16.81 15.44
CA THR A 534 -61.23 18.23 15.08
C THR A 534 -60.26 18.62 13.96
N CYS A 535 -58.99 18.23 14.09
CA CYS A 535 -58.02 18.44 13.00
C CYS A 535 -58.33 17.52 11.80
N ALA A 536 -58.77 16.28 12.04
CA ALA A 536 -59.11 15.34 10.98
C ALA A 536 -60.29 15.83 10.12
N ALA A 537 -61.29 16.48 10.72
CA ALA A 537 -62.40 17.10 9.99
C ALA A 537 -61.94 18.22 9.03
N GLN A 538 -60.79 18.84 9.30
CA GLN A 538 -60.16 19.86 8.46
C GLN A 538 -59.11 19.28 7.48
N GLY A 539 -58.90 17.96 7.47
CA GLY A 539 -57.83 17.32 6.70
C GLY A 539 -56.42 17.64 7.23
N LEU A 540 -56.31 18.04 8.50
CA LEU A 540 -55.06 18.42 9.17
C LEU A 540 -54.67 17.39 10.23
N THR A 541 -53.40 17.38 10.61
CA THR A 541 -52.87 16.52 11.67
C THR A 541 -52.58 17.33 12.93
N ARG A 542 -52.91 16.80 14.10
CA ARG A 542 -52.63 17.47 15.37
C ARG A 542 -51.18 17.22 15.80
N ILE A 543 -50.42 18.29 15.98
CA ILE A 543 -49.07 18.25 16.57
C ILE A 543 -49.10 19.10 17.84
N HIS A 544 -48.73 18.50 18.98
CA HIS A 544 -48.76 19.19 20.27
C HIS A 544 -47.64 18.72 21.20
N TRP A 545 -47.25 19.60 22.11
CA TRP A 545 -46.28 19.27 23.15
C TRP A 545 -46.97 18.56 24.32
N THR A 546 -46.31 17.54 24.86
CA THR A 546 -46.73 16.86 26.09
C THR A 546 -45.55 16.80 27.06
N ALA A 547 -45.86 16.83 28.35
CA ALA A 547 -44.89 16.64 29.43
C ALA A 547 -45.40 15.51 30.35
N PRO A 548 -44.68 14.38 30.49
CA PRO A 548 -45.13 13.25 31.33
C PRO A 548 -45.35 13.63 32.80
N SER A 549 -44.62 14.64 33.28
CA SER A 549 -44.75 15.21 34.63
C SER A 549 -46.06 15.99 34.83
N HIS A 550 -46.76 16.34 33.75
CA HIS A 550 -48.07 17.01 33.74
C HIS A 550 -48.99 16.35 32.68
N PRO A 551 -49.79 15.32 33.03
CA PRO A 551 -50.67 14.62 32.09
C PRO A 551 -51.89 15.44 31.60
N GLY A 552 -51.83 16.78 31.68
CA GLY A 552 -52.82 17.72 31.16
C GLY A 552 -52.32 18.43 29.91
N VAL A 553 -53.24 18.61 28.96
CA VAL A 553 -53.13 19.33 27.67
C VAL A 553 -52.23 20.58 27.75
N PRO A 554 -51.48 20.95 26.67
CA PRO A 554 -50.82 22.25 26.60
C PRO A 554 -51.80 23.36 27.01
N ILE A 555 -51.34 24.25 27.89
CA ILE A 555 -52.23 25.14 28.66
C ILE A 555 -52.89 26.18 27.74
N LEU A 556 -52.26 26.52 26.60
CA LEU A 556 -52.76 27.53 25.66
C LEU A 556 -53.08 27.02 24.25
N THR A 557 -52.47 25.93 23.78
CA THR A 557 -52.69 25.48 22.41
C THR A 557 -53.87 24.50 22.33
N SER A 558 -54.69 24.67 21.29
CA SER A 558 -55.92 23.90 21.12
C SER A 558 -56.19 23.67 19.63
N PRO A 559 -56.73 22.51 19.23
CA PRO A 559 -57.13 22.27 17.86
C PRO A 559 -58.36 23.09 17.43
N THR A 560 -59.07 23.73 18.36
CA THR A 560 -60.19 24.64 18.07
C THR A 560 -59.79 26.12 18.05
N SER A 561 -58.52 26.45 18.28
CA SER A 561 -58.07 27.84 18.33
C SER A 561 -58.07 28.49 16.94
N THR A 562 -58.63 29.69 16.86
CA THR A 562 -58.62 30.53 15.65
C THR A 562 -57.33 31.33 15.49
N ASP A 563 -56.56 31.49 16.57
CA ASP A 563 -55.26 32.19 16.55
C ASP A 563 -54.19 31.28 15.92
N PRO A 564 -53.47 31.74 14.87
CA PRO A 564 -52.42 30.96 14.22
C PRO A 564 -51.25 30.58 15.15
N CYS A 565 -51.03 31.28 16.27
CA CYS A 565 -50.03 30.92 17.27
C CYS A 565 -50.46 29.72 18.13
N TYR A 566 -51.76 29.58 18.41
CA TYR A 566 -52.29 28.61 19.37
C TYR A 566 -53.00 27.41 18.73
N ASN A 567 -53.01 27.34 17.40
CA ASN A 567 -53.68 26.29 16.64
C ASN A 567 -52.77 25.06 16.45
N ASP A 568 -53.16 23.92 17.02
CA ASP A 568 -52.43 22.64 16.98
C ASP A 568 -52.58 21.86 15.65
N CYS A 569 -53.43 22.29 14.73
CA CYS A 569 -53.70 21.58 13.47
C CYS A 569 -52.74 22.06 12.36
N PHE A 570 -51.96 21.13 11.80
CA PHE A 570 -50.93 21.41 10.78
C PHE A 570 -51.05 20.52 9.54
N SER A 571 -50.53 21.03 8.41
CA SER A 571 -50.28 20.31 7.15
C SER A 571 -48.81 20.46 6.72
N SER A 572 -48.36 19.66 5.74
CA SER A 572 -46.99 19.69 5.21
C SER A 572 -46.55 21.06 4.66
N ASP A 573 -47.53 21.87 4.27
CA ASP A 573 -47.38 23.19 3.63
C ASP A 573 -48.08 24.29 4.45
N SER A 574 -48.15 24.12 5.77
CA SER A 574 -48.74 25.11 6.69
C SER A 574 -47.97 26.44 6.61
N SER A 575 -48.47 27.34 5.76
CA SER A 575 -47.92 28.67 5.50
C SER A 575 -48.54 29.71 6.43
N GLY A 576 -47.79 30.79 6.67
CA GLY A 576 -48.18 31.86 7.58
C GLY A 576 -47.24 31.98 8.79
N SER A 577 -47.24 33.17 9.40
CA SER A 577 -46.47 33.49 10.60
C SER A 577 -47.41 34.04 11.66
N CYS A 578 -47.06 33.79 12.91
CA CYS A 578 -47.77 34.34 14.05
C CYS A 578 -46.83 35.30 14.81
N ALA A 579 -47.36 36.36 15.42
CA ALA A 579 -46.57 37.37 16.12
C ALA A 579 -46.72 37.19 17.63
N LEU A 580 -45.60 36.90 18.31
CA LEU A 580 -45.54 36.71 19.75
C LEU A 580 -45.03 37.96 20.43
N ASN A 581 -45.77 38.46 21.41
CA ASN A 581 -45.28 39.54 22.27
C ASN A 581 -44.15 39.01 23.15
N THR A 582 -43.02 39.73 23.19
CA THR A 582 -41.89 39.41 24.06
C THR A 582 -41.96 40.23 25.35
N THR A 583 -41.11 39.91 26.32
CA THR A 583 -41.00 40.67 27.58
C THR A 583 -40.48 42.10 27.39
N THR A 584 -39.91 42.40 26.22
CA THR A 584 -39.47 43.73 25.82
C THR A 584 -40.66 44.50 25.22
N PRO A 585 -41.05 45.65 25.80
CA PRO A 585 -42.21 46.40 25.32
C PRO A 585 -42.03 46.83 23.86
N GLY A 586 -43.00 46.52 23.00
CA GLY A 586 -43.04 46.96 21.61
C GLY A 586 -42.27 46.08 20.61
N THR A 587 -41.66 44.97 21.04
CA THR A 587 -41.05 43.99 20.13
C THR A 587 -41.91 42.73 20.04
N ALA A 588 -42.25 42.33 18.80
CA ALA A 588 -42.97 41.10 18.53
C ALA A 588 -42.10 40.15 17.69
N LEU A 589 -41.97 38.90 18.14
CA LEU A 589 -41.22 37.86 17.46
C LEU A 589 -42.14 37.16 16.44
N SER A 590 -41.76 37.18 15.17
CA SER A 590 -42.52 36.48 14.11
C SER A 590 -42.10 35.01 14.05
N VAL A 591 -43.04 34.10 14.30
CA VAL A 591 -42.82 32.66 14.28
C VAL A 591 -43.55 32.03 13.08
N PRO A 592 -42.83 31.42 12.12
CA PRO A 592 -43.47 30.75 10.99
C PRO A 592 -44.14 29.44 11.45
N ARG A 593 -45.38 29.18 10.99
CA ARG A 593 -46.13 27.97 11.37
C ARG A 593 -45.45 26.67 10.94
N GLN A 594 -44.71 26.69 9.84
CA GLN A 594 -43.93 25.54 9.35
C GLN A 594 -42.80 25.12 10.31
N LEU A 595 -42.41 25.98 11.25
CA LEU A 595 -41.38 25.68 12.25
C LEU A 595 -41.78 24.48 13.11
N THR A 596 -43.03 24.41 13.57
CA THR A 596 -43.53 23.31 14.42
C THR A 596 -43.46 21.95 13.73
N VAL A 597 -43.86 21.88 12.45
CA VAL A 597 -43.77 20.67 11.63
C VAL A 597 -42.30 20.26 11.44
N THR A 598 -41.43 21.23 11.20
CA THR A 598 -39.98 20.97 11.03
C THR A 598 -39.35 20.44 12.31
N CYS A 599 -39.66 21.04 13.46
CA CYS A 599 -39.19 20.60 14.77
C CYS A 599 -39.68 19.18 15.12
N TYR A 600 -40.94 18.84 14.79
CA TYR A 600 -41.46 17.48 14.92
C TYR A 600 -40.64 16.49 14.11
N CYS A 601 -40.44 16.76 12.81
CA CYS A 601 -39.70 15.86 11.92
C CYS A 601 -38.25 15.66 12.36
N VAL A 602 -37.58 16.71 12.85
CA VAL A 602 -36.20 16.63 13.36
C VAL A 602 -36.12 15.84 14.66
N SER A 603 -37.02 16.12 15.61
CA SER A 603 -37.09 15.39 16.87
C SER A 603 -37.37 13.90 16.65
N ARG A 604 -38.37 13.58 15.81
CA ARG A 604 -38.69 12.21 15.41
C ARG A 604 -37.51 11.52 14.74
N LEU A 605 -36.82 12.19 13.80
CA LEU A 605 -35.63 11.63 13.17
C LEU A 605 -34.52 11.30 14.17
N ARG A 606 -34.24 12.19 15.14
CA ARG A 606 -33.23 11.94 16.19
C ARG A 606 -33.57 10.71 17.02
N THR A 607 -34.82 10.62 17.50
CA THR A 607 -35.25 9.45 18.28
C THR A 607 -35.11 8.14 17.51
N LEU A 608 -35.42 8.17 16.21
CA LEU A 608 -35.27 7.00 15.34
C LEU A 608 -33.80 6.67 15.06
N LEU A 609 -32.94 7.69 14.89
CA LEU A 609 -31.50 7.51 14.70
C LEU A 609 -30.85 6.83 15.90
N ASP A 610 -31.21 7.24 17.11
CA ASP A 610 -30.69 6.66 18.35
C ASP A 610 -31.15 5.21 18.56
N GLN A 611 -32.35 4.86 18.10
CA GLN A 611 -32.92 3.52 18.27
C GLN A 611 -32.54 2.51 17.18
N LYS A 612 -32.53 2.94 15.91
CA LYS A 612 -32.47 2.03 14.75
C LYS A 612 -31.27 2.30 13.83
N GLY A 613 -30.46 3.33 14.11
CA GLY A 613 -29.36 3.74 13.25
C GLY A 613 -29.81 4.44 11.97
N VAL A 614 -28.85 4.93 11.19
CA VAL A 614 -29.08 5.91 10.10
C VAL A 614 -30.07 5.44 9.03
N PHE A 615 -29.94 4.20 8.57
CA PHE A 615 -30.70 3.70 7.42
C PHE A 615 -32.14 3.33 7.79
N ASP A 616 -32.33 2.63 8.91
CA ASP A 616 -33.65 2.20 9.34
C ASP A 616 -34.45 3.36 9.94
N ALA A 617 -33.79 4.33 10.56
CA ALA A 617 -34.44 5.56 11.03
C ALA A 617 -35.09 6.33 9.88
N ALA A 618 -34.35 6.52 8.78
CA ALA A 618 -34.83 7.24 7.61
C ALA A 618 -35.98 6.51 6.91
N ASN A 619 -35.87 5.19 6.77
CA ASN A 619 -36.92 4.37 6.16
C ASN A 619 -38.19 4.36 7.04
N THR A 620 -38.04 4.32 8.36
CA THR A 620 -39.15 4.39 9.31
C THR A 620 -39.85 5.75 9.23
N LEU A 621 -39.10 6.86 9.28
CA LEU A 621 -39.65 8.21 9.17
C LEU A 621 -40.39 8.42 7.84
N TYR A 622 -39.86 7.89 6.74
CA TYR A 622 -40.53 7.96 5.45
C TYR A 622 -41.83 7.14 5.39
N ARG A 623 -41.90 5.99 6.05
CA ARG A 623 -43.10 5.13 6.01
C ARG A 623 -44.19 5.65 6.94
N GLU A 624 -43.82 6.12 8.12
CA GLU A 624 -44.76 6.49 9.18
C GLU A 624 -45.18 7.97 9.12
N ASP A 625 -44.27 8.88 8.73
CA ASP A 625 -44.47 10.34 8.80
C ASP A 625 -44.35 11.04 7.43
N ARG A 626 -44.61 10.32 6.33
CA ARG A 626 -44.50 10.83 4.95
C ARG A 626 -45.33 12.10 4.73
N ASP A 627 -46.55 12.09 5.21
CA ASP A 627 -47.56 13.12 4.98
C ASP A 627 -47.20 14.47 5.63
N MET A 628 -46.33 14.47 6.65
CA MET A 628 -45.85 15.68 7.33
C MET A 628 -44.41 16.03 6.94
N CYS A 629 -43.52 15.03 6.86
CA CYS A 629 -42.08 15.23 6.74
C CYS A 629 -41.53 15.15 5.30
N THR A 630 -42.41 15.09 4.27
CA THR A 630 -41.98 15.05 2.85
C THR A 630 -41.50 16.39 2.30
N SER A 631 -41.98 17.50 2.85
CA SER A 631 -41.51 18.85 2.51
C SER A 631 -40.11 19.11 3.07
N SER A 632 -39.72 18.41 4.14
CA SER A 632 -38.43 18.53 4.81
C SER A 632 -37.29 17.94 3.96
N ALA A 633 -36.22 18.72 3.75
CA ALA A 633 -35.07 18.34 2.91
C ALA A 633 -34.40 17.01 3.33
N THR A 634 -34.53 16.61 4.59
CA THR A 634 -34.03 15.35 5.18
C THR A 634 -34.52 14.11 4.46
N VAL A 635 -35.84 13.99 4.27
CA VAL A 635 -36.49 12.79 3.74
C VAL A 635 -36.24 12.64 2.24
N ARG A 636 -36.19 13.76 1.52
CA ARG A 636 -35.82 13.81 0.09
C ARG A 636 -34.35 13.46 -0.15
N ALA A 637 -33.44 13.95 0.69
CA ALA A 637 -32.00 13.67 0.60
C ALA A 637 -31.67 12.20 0.90
N LEU A 638 -32.24 11.63 1.96
CA LEU A 638 -32.02 10.21 2.31
C LEU A 638 -32.46 9.28 1.18
N ARG A 639 -33.64 9.51 0.58
CA ARG A 639 -34.17 8.68 -0.51
C ARG A 639 -33.37 8.77 -1.81
N ALA A 640 -32.85 9.95 -2.16
CA ALA A 640 -32.09 10.16 -3.40
C ALA A 640 -30.72 9.45 -3.38
N HIS A 641 -30.11 9.25 -2.20
CA HIS A 641 -28.74 8.76 -2.08
C HIS A 641 -28.60 7.36 -1.49
N LEU A 642 -29.64 6.81 -0.84
CA LEU A 642 -29.70 5.42 -0.41
C LEU A 642 -29.36 4.40 -1.52
N PRO A 643 -29.87 4.55 -2.76
CA PRO A 643 -29.50 3.67 -3.87
C PRO A 643 -28.09 3.94 -4.38
N ALA A 644 -27.65 5.20 -4.42
CA ALA A 644 -26.35 5.59 -4.96
C ALA A 644 -25.18 5.19 -4.04
N VAL A 645 -25.34 5.35 -2.72
CA VAL A 645 -24.35 4.91 -1.71
C VAL A 645 -24.32 3.39 -1.64
N ARG A 646 -25.48 2.71 -1.66
CA ARG A 646 -25.53 1.25 -1.72
C ARG A 646 -24.90 0.73 -3.00
N ALA A 647 -25.24 1.31 -4.16
CA ALA A 647 -24.65 0.98 -5.45
C ALA A 647 -23.14 1.23 -5.47
N CYS A 648 -22.66 2.33 -4.89
CA CYS A 648 -21.24 2.63 -4.83
C CYS A 648 -20.48 1.68 -3.90
N CYS A 649 -20.99 1.42 -2.69
CA CYS A 649 -20.40 0.42 -1.80
C CYS A 649 -20.38 -0.96 -2.46
N THR A 650 -21.46 -1.36 -3.14
CA THR A 650 -21.45 -2.61 -3.92
C THR A 650 -20.48 -2.55 -5.08
N CYS A 651 -20.36 -1.45 -5.82
CA CYS A 651 -19.42 -1.32 -6.94
C CYS A 651 -17.97 -1.30 -6.47
N VAL A 652 -17.65 -0.67 -5.34
CA VAL A 652 -16.30 -0.68 -4.75
C VAL A 652 -15.98 -2.07 -4.23
N LEU A 653 -16.90 -2.73 -3.50
CA LEU A 653 -16.73 -4.12 -3.08
C LEU A 653 -16.59 -5.05 -4.28
N HIS A 654 -17.40 -4.86 -5.32
CA HIS A 654 -17.35 -5.69 -6.52
C HIS A 654 -16.11 -5.38 -7.36
N ALA A 655 -15.62 -4.15 -7.43
CA ALA A 655 -14.38 -3.79 -8.13
C ALA A 655 -13.14 -4.27 -7.36
N CYS A 656 -13.15 -4.21 -6.03
CA CYS A 656 -12.13 -4.83 -5.18
C CYS A 656 -12.14 -6.36 -5.31
N CYS A 657 -13.31 -6.98 -5.45
CA CYS A 657 -13.46 -8.42 -5.69
C CYS A 657 -13.23 -8.83 -7.16
N ALA A 658 -13.43 -7.94 -8.12
CA ALA A 658 -13.33 -8.21 -9.57
C ALA A 658 -12.01 -7.77 -10.17
N CYS A 659 -11.05 -7.26 -9.38
CA CYS A 659 -9.66 -7.30 -9.81
C CYS A 659 -9.31 -8.77 -10.10
N PRO A 660 -8.91 -9.12 -11.33
CA PRO A 660 -8.48 -10.47 -11.67
C PRO A 660 -7.06 -10.66 -11.11
N CYS A 661 -6.97 -10.77 -9.79
CA CYS A 661 -5.93 -11.57 -9.17
C CYS A 661 -6.51 -12.98 -9.08
N ASP A 662 -6.03 -13.84 -9.99
CA ASP A 662 -6.35 -15.27 -10.04
C ASP A 662 -6.48 -15.88 -8.64
N ALA A 663 -7.68 -16.41 -8.37
CA ALA A 663 -7.97 -17.54 -7.49
C ALA A 663 -7.29 -17.56 -6.10
N ASP A 664 -7.63 -16.64 -5.19
CA ASP A 664 -7.31 -16.77 -3.76
C ASP A 664 -8.43 -16.24 -2.83
N ALA A 665 -9.70 -16.47 -3.18
CA ALA A 665 -10.85 -15.98 -2.40
C ALA A 665 -11.23 -16.83 -1.17
N GLU A 666 -10.57 -17.97 -0.90
CA GLU A 666 -10.91 -18.82 0.27
C GLU A 666 -10.11 -18.51 1.55
N LEU A 667 -9.09 -17.62 1.50
CA LEU A 667 -8.19 -17.45 2.65
C LEU A 667 -8.52 -16.29 3.59
N PHE A 668 -9.38 -15.34 3.18
CA PHE A 668 -9.90 -14.28 4.05
C PHE A 668 -11.41 -14.48 4.15
N GLY A 669 -11.92 -14.71 5.36
CA GLY A 669 -13.33 -15.00 5.66
C GLY A 669 -14.33 -13.86 5.36
N VAL A 670 -14.29 -13.28 4.16
CA VAL A 670 -15.17 -12.21 3.66
C VAL A 670 -16.59 -12.73 3.42
N GLN A 671 -16.77 -14.04 3.25
CA GLN A 671 -18.09 -14.65 3.06
C GLN A 671 -19.01 -14.52 4.29
N ARG A 672 -18.46 -14.33 5.50
CA ARG A 672 -19.25 -14.03 6.72
C ARG A 672 -19.73 -12.58 6.78
N VAL A 673 -19.04 -11.64 6.14
CA VAL A 673 -19.47 -10.23 6.09
C VAL A 673 -20.61 -10.07 5.08
N TYR A 674 -20.61 -10.85 4.01
CA TYR A 674 -21.70 -10.85 3.02
C TYR A 674 -23.02 -11.39 3.61
N SER A 675 -22.97 -12.41 4.46
CA SER A 675 -24.17 -12.92 5.14
C SER A 675 -24.72 -11.97 6.22
N ALA A 676 -23.87 -11.15 6.85
CA ALA A 676 -24.29 -10.17 7.85
C ALA A 676 -25.02 -8.96 7.22
N CYS A 677 -24.70 -8.57 5.98
CA CYS A 677 -25.36 -7.45 5.29
C CYS A 677 -26.66 -7.80 4.56
N VAL A 678 -26.96 -9.10 4.35
CA VAL A 678 -28.13 -9.57 3.59
C VAL A 678 -29.15 -10.33 4.46
N GLY A 679 -28.77 -10.74 5.67
CA GLY A 679 -29.61 -11.55 6.57
C GLY A 679 -30.54 -10.74 7.47
N HIS A 680 -31.62 -10.17 6.92
CA HIS A 680 -32.83 -9.88 7.71
C HIS A 680 -34.08 -9.94 6.82
N ARG A 681 -34.43 -11.15 6.38
CA ARG A 681 -35.82 -11.50 6.08
C ARG A 681 -36.27 -12.48 7.16
N GLY A 682 -37.13 -11.99 8.06
CA GLY A 682 -37.82 -12.81 9.03
C GLY A 682 -38.67 -13.86 8.32
N VAL A 683 -38.50 -15.11 8.73
CA VAL A 683 -39.41 -16.20 8.39
C VAL A 683 -40.55 -16.12 9.40
N HIS A 684 -41.73 -15.71 8.93
CA HIS A 684 -42.96 -15.90 9.67
C HIS A 684 -43.33 -17.38 9.61
N GLN A 685 -43.41 -17.95 10.80
CA GLN A 685 -43.91 -19.27 11.12
C GLN A 685 -45.43 -19.26 10.95
N LEU A 686 -45.96 -20.16 10.12
CA LEU A 686 -47.38 -20.48 10.06
C LEU A 686 -47.50 -22.01 10.13
N ASP A 687 -48.16 -22.44 11.21
CA ASP A 687 -48.46 -23.81 11.57
C ASP A 687 -49.40 -24.47 10.56
N ALA A 688 -49.17 -25.76 10.28
CA ALA A 688 -50.22 -26.67 9.84
C ALA A 688 -49.90 -28.10 10.29
N HIS A 689 -50.71 -28.58 11.23
CA HIS A 689 -50.74 -29.94 11.76
C HIS A 689 -51.50 -30.91 10.83
N HIS A 690 -50.97 -32.13 10.74
CA HIS A 690 -51.65 -33.43 10.72
C HIS A 690 -52.38 -34.01 9.47
N HIS A 691 -51.81 -35.17 9.07
CA HIS A 691 -52.43 -36.46 8.71
C HIS A 691 -52.89 -36.76 7.26
N PRO A 692 -52.86 -38.06 6.86
CA PRO A 692 -52.48 -38.49 5.51
C PRO A 692 -53.53 -39.41 4.85
N ALA A 693 -53.12 -39.93 3.68
CA ALA A 693 -53.56 -41.18 3.05
C ALA A 693 -54.63 -41.13 1.95
N ARG A 694 -54.41 -42.05 1.00
CA ARG A 694 -55.16 -42.43 -0.21
C ARG A 694 -55.05 -41.45 -1.37
N GLY A 695 -54.82 -41.88 -2.60
CA GLY A 695 -54.78 -43.22 -3.17
C GLY A 695 -54.93 -43.06 -4.67
N ASP A 696 -54.27 -43.95 -5.40
CA ASP A 696 -54.65 -44.49 -6.69
C ASP A 696 -54.55 -43.64 -7.99
N GLU A 697 -53.91 -44.32 -8.95
CA GLU A 697 -54.28 -44.48 -10.35
C GLU A 697 -53.64 -43.59 -11.45
N HIS A 698 -52.79 -44.29 -12.20
CA HIS A 698 -52.82 -44.50 -13.65
C HIS A 698 -51.98 -43.64 -14.63
N GLY A 699 -51.29 -44.41 -15.50
CA GLY A 699 -50.83 -44.05 -16.85
C GLY A 699 -49.45 -43.38 -16.89
N GLY A 700 -48.36 -44.02 -17.33
CA GLY A 700 -48.11 -44.47 -18.71
C GLY A 700 -47.84 -43.26 -19.63
N ALA A 701 -46.90 -43.21 -20.56
CA ALA A 701 -45.90 -44.11 -21.12
C ALA A 701 -45.29 -43.32 -22.31
N HIS A 702 -43.98 -43.46 -22.56
CA HIS A 702 -43.24 -43.11 -23.80
C HIS A 702 -43.28 -41.62 -24.23
N GLU A 703 -42.40 -41.00 -25.00
CA GLU A 703 -41.15 -41.17 -25.77
C GLU A 703 -40.82 -39.68 -26.12
N HIS A 704 -39.61 -39.14 -26.25
CA HIS A 704 -38.40 -39.62 -26.88
C HIS A 704 -37.23 -38.68 -26.52
#